data_AF-A0A3B8YVQ2-F1
#
_entry.id   AF-A0A3B8YVQ2-F1
#
_cell.length_a   1.000
_cell.length_b   1.000
_cell.length_c   1.000
_cell.angle_alpha   90.00
_cell.angle_beta   90.00
_cell.angle_gamma   90.00
#
_symmetry.space_group_name_H-M   'P 1'
#
loop_
_entity.id
_entity.type
_entity.pdbx_description
1 polymer ?
#
loop_
_entity_poly.entity_id
_entity_poly.type
_entity_poly.pdbx_seq_one_letter_code
_entity_poly.pdbx_strand_id
1 'polypeptide(L)'
;MSRLVDRNLSSTPTDPKELEQRRLARGKAFEHEVDLEALADEAINPGVADLLDETFEAWRRRGPLRPLGDARYVVRVEPPGENVFDDPARLRIEVHPPGEKRPFTPDDLDGRRLPAREWRVFESLVRSPVGQRDFLAENENACLFLARAAEADLILEAPGEDGEIKFDEIVRKPSLVFRAAEPGEAERHPILQERRAEVVEEKERLEKARSAYEDEFGETGRRAFARLLGLPEEQDAEELEEKTYVMEAFWERPDGSDGIPFEEAILLRGSTSWIYSPPRRTFARLAEDVGPIALSRLSSQPWITFTESEIRELPVLLRQSFEEEGVHLPPREALGLPPLPRPRISLEVEGTAFEVRALLRANYADKSYVLNNETVADIDDETRDADRERRALALLAATPLRLPAVSRRKKTKPSPEDEATWRARDDRAVRFYLHDLRELVRKVGEDNDLQEVLTPPDIGKIVARGSLRSSMSVRQGRGRLLDVALKIAADGVEADVDAIRDALGARRRWVQLSDGSVAELGDKVASLAASLPEALSETGSAELSRTALGELEHLGELTDSVELEPTVGEWIHRLRELEVAAEPEMAPGLNADLRPYQLTGLAWLQFLAELELGGILADDMGLGKTVQTLALLNWRKHRDGQAPTLVVAPTSVAPNWIREAKKFTPGINGVLLHGAERHERYEDVGTSDMVVTTYALLRRDVDRLKDIPFRYVVL
;
A
#
# COMPACT_ATOMS: atom_id res chain seq x y z
N MET A 1 15.16 62.21 -37.58
CA MET A 1 13.91 62.39 -38.35
C MET A 1 13.75 61.14 -39.21
N SER A 2 12.78 60.25 -39.02
CA SER A 2 11.37 60.44 -38.71
C SER A 2 10.84 59.08 -38.19
N ARG A 3 10.38 58.96 -36.94
CA ARG A 3 8.94 59.04 -36.52
C ARG A 3 8.07 58.11 -37.39
N LEU A 4 7.22 57.23 -36.88
CA LEU A 4 6.54 57.04 -35.58
C LEU A 4 5.67 55.78 -35.83
N VAL A 5 5.48 54.85 -34.90
CA VAL A 5 4.17 54.22 -34.57
C VAL A 5 4.39 53.38 -33.31
N ASP A 6 4.05 53.98 -32.17
CA ASP A 6 3.49 53.26 -31.01
C ASP A 6 2.04 52.84 -31.32
N ARG A 7 1.58 51.84 -30.55
CA ARG A 7 0.19 51.54 -30.11
C ARG A 7 -0.51 50.31 -30.72
N ASN A 8 -0.47 49.25 -29.92
CA ASN A 8 -1.60 48.63 -29.21
C ASN A 8 -2.86 48.15 -29.96
N LEU A 9 -3.13 46.87 -29.69
CA LEU A 9 -4.38 46.24 -29.25
C LEU A 9 -5.42 45.78 -30.29
N SER A 10 -5.70 44.48 -30.12
CA SER A 10 -6.98 43.79 -30.31
C SER A 10 -7.41 43.46 -31.74
N SER A 11 -7.50 42.16 -32.03
CA SER A 11 -8.77 41.53 -32.41
C SER A 11 -8.59 40.02 -32.50
N THR A 12 -9.66 39.34 -32.12
CA THR A 12 -9.94 37.91 -32.18
C THR A 12 -9.60 37.27 -33.53
N PRO A 13 -9.10 36.01 -33.56
CA PRO A 13 -8.71 35.35 -34.80
C PRO A 13 -9.93 34.94 -35.64
N THR A 14 -9.87 35.31 -36.91
CA THR A 14 -10.92 35.17 -37.95
C THR A 14 -10.75 33.92 -38.81
N ASP A 15 -9.96 32.92 -38.41
CA ASP A 15 -9.70 31.73 -39.23
C ASP A 15 -10.49 30.49 -38.75
N PRO A 16 -11.49 30.01 -39.52
CA PRO A 16 -12.23 28.79 -39.22
C PRO A 16 -11.36 27.53 -39.14
N LYS A 17 -10.20 27.49 -39.82
CA LYS A 17 -9.26 26.36 -39.73
C LYS A 17 -8.49 26.34 -38.42
N GLU A 18 -8.16 27.50 -37.85
CA GLU A 18 -7.51 27.62 -36.54
C GLU A 18 -8.50 27.24 -35.40
N LEU A 19 -9.78 27.54 -35.58
CA LEU A 19 -10.87 27.15 -34.67
C LEU A 19 -11.16 25.63 -34.72
N GLU A 20 -11.10 25.00 -35.90
CA GLU A 20 -11.25 23.56 -36.06
C GLU A 20 -10.02 22.78 -35.53
N GLN A 21 -8.80 23.32 -35.73
CA GLN A 21 -7.58 22.77 -35.15
C GLN A 21 -7.54 22.91 -33.62
N ARG A 22 -8.00 24.03 -33.05
CA ARG A 22 -8.14 24.17 -31.59
C ARG A 22 -9.26 23.30 -31.02
N ARG A 23 -10.38 23.08 -31.74
CA ARG A 23 -11.42 22.12 -31.32
C ARG A 23 -10.89 20.68 -31.34
N LEU A 24 -10.08 20.31 -32.33
CA LEU A 24 -9.45 18.99 -32.42
C LEU A 24 -8.35 18.80 -31.36
N ALA A 25 -7.58 19.85 -31.06
CA ALA A 25 -6.56 19.84 -29.99
C ALA A 25 -7.18 19.80 -28.58
N ARG A 26 -8.28 20.54 -28.37
CA ARG A 26 -9.01 20.57 -27.09
C ARG A 26 -9.87 19.31 -26.87
N GLY A 27 -10.31 18.67 -27.94
CA GLY A 27 -10.98 17.37 -27.91
C GLY A 27 -10.03 16.17 -27.68
N LYS A 28 -8.75 16.28 -28.07
CA LYS A 28 -7.73 15.26 -27.79
C LYS A 28 -7.04 15.39 -26.42
N ALA A 29 -7.11 16.57 -25.80
CA ALA A 29 -6.54 16.80 -24.47
C ALA A 29 -7.39 16.25 -23.30
N PHE A 30 -8.60 15.73 -23.58
CA PHE A 30 -9.52 15.26 -22.54
C PHE A 30 -9.58 13.74 -22.37
N GLU A 31 -8.78 12.95 -23.10
CA GLU A 31 -8.95 11.49 -23.04
C GLU A 31 -7.72 10.62 -22.81
N HIS A 32 -6.46 11.05 -22.90
CA HIS A 32 -5.33 10.12 -22.67
C HIS A 32 -4.23 10.75 -21.81
N GLU A 33 -3.86 10.03 -20.74
CA GLU A 33 -2.58 10.16 -20.02
C GLU A 33 -1.45 10.28 -21.05
N VAL A 34 -0.73 11.42 -21.06
CA VAL A 34 0.37 11.61 -22.01
C VAL A 34 1.67 11.14 -21.38
N ASP A 35 2.15 10.04 -21.97
CA ASP A 35 3.51 9.52 -21.92
C ASP A 35 4.52 10.57 -22.43
N LEU A 36 5.53 10.87 -21.61
CA LEU A 36 6.50 11.94 -21.83
C LEU A 36 7.47 11.66 -22.99
N GLU A 37 7.55 10.41 -23.49
CA GLU A 37 8.46 10.06 -24.59
C GLU A 37 8.03 10.63 -25.96
N ALA A 38 6.78 11.06 -26.13
CA ALA A 38 6.29 11.61 -27.41
C ALA A 38 6.56 13.12 -27.61
N LEU A 39 7.08 13.83 -26.60
CA LEU A 39 7.42 15.26 -26.67
C LEU A 39 8.82 15.55 -27.26
N ALA A 40 9.58 14.52 -27.62
CA ALA A 40 10.95 14.67 -28.12
C ALA A 40 11.06 15.06 -29.60
N ASP A 41 10.00 14.92 -30.42
CA ASP A 41 10.15 14.93 -31.89
C ASP A 41 9.64 16.17 -32.64
N GLU A 42 9.07 17.21 -32.01
CA GLU A 42 8.71 18.46 -32.71
C GLU A 42 9.21 19.74 -32.01
N ALA A 43 10.41 20.16 -32.45
CA ALA A 43 10.87 21.55 -32.58
C ALA A 43 10.85 22.47 -31.34
N ILE A 44 11.35 21.99 -30.20
CA ILE A 44 11.84 22.87 -29.12
C ILE A 44 13.34 22.60 -28.92
N ASN A 45 14.10 23.69 -28.86
CA ASN A 45 15.56 23.75 -28.81
C ASN A 45 16.18 22.75 -27.79
N PRO A 46 17.07 21.82 -28.20
CA PRO A 46 17.54 20.72 -27.35
C PRO A 46 18.27 21.14 -26.07
N GLY A 47 18.78 22.37 -25.98
CA GLY A 47 19.37 22.90 -24.73
C GLY A 47 18.37 23.26 -23.62
N VAL A 48 17.06 23.24 -23.88
CA VAL A 48 16.02 23.57 -22.89
C VAL A 48 15.42 22.32 -22.24
N ALA A 49 15.38 21.18 -22.96
CA ALA A 49 14.92 19.91 -22.41
C ALA A 49 15.95 19.31 -21.43
N ASP A 50 17.23 19.33 -21.77
CA ASP A 50 18.32 18.83 -20.91
C ASP A 50 18.40 19.61 -19.57
N LEU A 51 18.07 20.91 -19.59
CA LEU A 51 18.10 21.77 -18.39
C LEU A 51 16.89 21.54 -17.47
N LEU A 52 15.76 21.11 -18.03
CA LEU A 52 14.54 20.79 -17.28
C LEU A 52 14.59 19.37 -16.70
N ASP A 53 15.21 18.40 -17.38
CA ASP A 53 15.34 17.03 -16.88
C ASP A 53 16.33 16.89 -15.71
N GLU A 54 17.50 17.53 -15.77
CA GLU A 54 18.49 17.46 -14.68
C GLU A 54 18.02 18.15 -13.39
N THR A 55 17.27 19.26 -13.49
CA THR A 55 16.71 19.95 -12.32
C THR A 55 15.51 19.19 -11.73
N PHE A 56 14.70 18.53 -12.55
CA PHE A 56 13.49 17.84 -12.11
C PHE A 56 13.80 16.46 -11.48
N GLU A 57 14.71 15.67 -12.05
CA GLU A 57 15.14 14.40 -11.45
C GLU A 57 15.93 14.60 -10.14
N ALA A 58 16.75 15.66 -10.05
CA ALA A 58 17.47 16.00 -8.83
C ALA A 58 16.53 16.40 -7.68
N TRP A 59 15.36 16.96 -7.99
CA TRP A 59 14.36 17.40 -7.00
C TRP A 59 13.45 16.27 -6.50
N ARG A 60 13.23 15.24 -7.32
CA ARG A 60 12.39 14.07 -7.03
C ARG A 60 13.15 12.97 -6.27
N ARG A 61 14.46 12.82 -6.48
CA ARG A 61 15.31 11.79 -5.84
C ARG A 61 15.68 12.05 -4.37
N ARG A 62 15.43 13.23 -3.82
CA ARG A 62 16.03 13.66 -2.53
C ARG A 62 15.21 13.35 -1.26
N GLY A 63 14.06 12.69 -1.37
CA GLY A 63 13.27 12.24 -0.22
C GLY A 63 12.74 13.38 0.68
N PRO A 64 11.97 13.06 1.73
CA PRO A 64 11.46 14.05 2.68
C PRO A 64 12.61 14.70 3.47
N LEU A 65 12.48 15.99 3.78
CA LEU A 65 13.38 16.68 4.71
C LEU A 65 13.24 16.04 6.11
N ARG A 66 14.34 15.75 6.79
CA ARG A 66 14.29 15.17 8.14
C ARG A 66 13.80 16.23 9.14
N PRO A 67 12.98 15.89 10.14
CA PRO A 67 12.56 16.84 11.18
C PRO A 67 13.78 17.34 11.98
N LEU A 68 13.88 18.66 12.16
CA LEU A 68 15.09 19.38 12.60
C LEU A 68 15.04 19.89 14.06
N GLY A 69 14.71 19.04 15.04
CA GLY A 69 14.91 19.34 16.48
C GLY A 69 14.29 20.66 16.99
N ASP A 70 14.78 21.17 18.13
CA ASP A 70 14.20 22.34 18.85
C ASP A 70 14.71 23.73 18.37
N ALA A 71 15.43 23.81 17.24
CA ALA A 71 16.02 25.07 16.78
C ALA A 71 15.00 25.97 16.04
N ARG A 72 15.04 27.28 16.27
CA ARG A 72 14.21 28.25 15.53
C ARG A 72 14.93 28.70 14.27
N TYR A 73 14.30 28.53 13.12
CA TYR A 73 14.84 28.91 11.81
C TYR A 73 14.02 30.06 11.22
N VAL A 74 14.62 31.24 11.13
CA VAL A 74 14.00 32.44 10.53
C VAL A 74 14.52 32.61 9.12
N VAL A 75 13.65 32.45 8.14
CA VAL A 75 13.96 32.59 6.72
C VAL A 75 13.59 34.01 6.29
N ARG A 76 14.60 34.85 6.15
CA ARG A 76 14.52 36.18 5.54
C ARG A 76 14.76 36.07 4.06
N VAL A 77 13.82 36.53 3.25
CA VAL A 77 14.01 36.54 1.80
C VAL A 77 14.50 37.91 1.36
N GLU A 78 15.74 37.96 0.86
CA GLU A 78 16.30 39.18 0.29
C GLU A 78 15.72 39.40 -1.12
N PRO A 79 15.17 40.59 -1.42
CA PRO A 79 14.56 40.87 -2.71
C PRO A 79 15.61 40.81 -3.85
N PRO A 80 15.21 40.49 -5.08
CA PRO A 80 16.12 40.46 -6.22
C PRO A 80 16.65 41.87 -6.53
N GLY A 81 17.87 41.95 -7.09
CA GLY A 81 18.45 43.21 -7.57
C GLY A 81 17.72 43.79 -8.79
N GLU A 82 18.15 44.96 -9.26
CA GLU A 82 17.53 45.67 -10.40
C GLU A 82 17.42 44.81 -11.68
N ASN A 83 18.37 43.91 -11.91
CA ASN A 83 18.31 42.92 -12.98
C ASN A 83 18.09 41.51 -12.42
N VAL A 84 16.83 41.09 -12.52
CA VAL A 84 16.30 39.86 -11.96
C VAL A 84 16.94 38.57 -12.52
N PHE A 85 17.52 38.63 -13.73
CA PHE A 85 18.22 37.49 -14.34
C PHE A 85 19.65 37.31 -13.81
N ASP A 86 20.30 38.40 -13.38
CA ASP A 86 21.68 38.41 -12.92
C ASP A 86 21.78 38.28 -11.39
N ASP A 87 20.78 38.80 -10.65
CA ASP A 87 20.71 38.73 -9.19
C ASP A 87 19.30 38.32 -8.70
N PRO A 88 18.99 37.01 -8.71
CA PRO A 88 17.69 36.50 -8.27
C PRO A 88 17.52 36.67 -6.75
N ALA A 89 16.26 36.63 -6.28
CA ALA A 89 15.94 36.69 -4.86
C ALA A 89 16.69 35.60 -4.08
N ARG A 90 17.27 35.95 -2.92
CA ARG A 90 18.09 35.04 -2.12
C ARG A 90 17.39 34.72 -0.81
N LEU A 91 17.37 33.44 -0.45
CA LEU A 91 16.89 33.01 0.87
C LEU A 91 18.05 33.13 1.87
N ARG A 92 17.90 33.99 2.86
CA ARG A 92 18.82 34.12 3.99
C ARG A 92 18.19 33.46 5.21
N ILE A 93 18.81 32.41 5.69
CA ILE A 93 18.27 31.60 6.78
C ILE A 93 19.09 31.88 8.03
N GLU A 94 18.45 32.51 9.01
CA GLU A 94 19.02 32.78 10.32
C GLU A 94 18.61 31.65 11.27
N VAL A 95 19.61 30.90 11.75
CA VAL A 95 19.42 29.79 12.68
C VAL A 95 19.62 30.29 14.10
N HIS A 96 18.59 30.17 14.94
CA HIS A 96 18.63 30.48 16.36
C HIS A 96 18.59 29.16 17.17
N PRO A 97 19.75 28.64 17.62
CA PRO A 97 19.80 27.37 18.34
C PRO A 97 19.43 27.54 19.83
N PRO A 98 18.66 26.63 20.45
CA PRO A 98 18.77 26.39 21.88
C PRO A 98 19.85 25.31 22.10
N GLY A 99 21.11 25.72 22.13
CA GLY A 99 22.23 24.83 22.48
C GLY A 99 22.63 23.84 21.38
N GLU A 100 23.92 23.86 21.05
CA GLU A 100 24.61 23.09 19.99
C GLU A 100 24.29 21.56 19.98
N LYS A 101 24.35 20.81 18.87
CA LYS A 101 25.51 20.62 17.97
C LYS A 101 25.13 20.04 16.60
N ARG A 102 24.84 20.92 15.64
CA ARG A 102 25.41 21.02 14.28
C ARG A 102 24.66 22.16 13.60
N PRO A 103 25.29 23.29 13.23
CA PRO A 103 24.62 24.28 12.42
C PRO A 103 24.29 23.66 11.07
N PHE A 104 23.04 23.77 10.64
CA PHE A 104 22.66 23.58 9.24
C PHE A 104 23.46 24.61 8.44
N THR A 105 24.28 24.18 7.48
CA THR A 105 25.13 25.10 6.69
C THR A 105 24.36 25.61 5.47
N PRO A 106 24.63 26.85 5.00
CA PRO A 106 24.03 27.40 3.77
C PRO A 106 24.04 26.41 2.59
N ASP A 107 25.09 25.57 2.50
CA ASP A 107 25.27 24.47 1.54
C ASP A 107 24.13 23.43 1.49
N ASP A 108 23.35 23.24 2.56
CA ASP A 108 22.24 22.27 2.59
C ASP A 108 20.97 22.80 1.87
N LEU A 109 20.91 24.10 1.59
CA LEU A 109 19.90 24.76 0.75
C LEU A 109 20.51 25.43 -0.49
N ASP A 110 21.84 25.49 -0.58
CA ASP A 110 22.54 26.14 -1.67
C ASP A 110 22.39 25.36 -2.97
N GLY A 111 21.78 26.04 -3.93
CA GLY A 111 21.30 25.50 -5.19
C GLY A 111 19.87 25.93 -5.51
N ARG A 112 19.08 26.41 -4.54
CA ARG A 112 17.70 26.86 -4.79
C ARG A 112 17.65 28.36 -5.09
N ARG A 113 18.02 28.72 -6.32
CA ARG A 113 17.48 29.96 -6.91
C ARG A 113 15.97 29.73 -7.05
N LEU A 114 15.13 30.38 -6.23
CA LEU A 114 13.75 30.60 -6.64
C LEU A 114 13.85 31.45 -7.91
N PRO A 115 13.40 30.98 -9.08
CA PRO A 115 13.35 31.86 -10.22
C PRO A 115 12.52 33.07 -9.78
N ALA A 116 13.00 34.25 -10.13
CA ALA A 116 12.42 35.46 -9.57
C ALA A 116 10.98 35.74 -10.02
N ARG A 117 10.42 34.87 -10.88
CA ARG A 117 9.01 34.82 -11.23
C ARG A 117 8.18 34.25 -10.07
N GLU A 118 8.63 33.21 -9.37
CA GLU A 118 7.97 32.65 -8.18
C GLU A 118 8.03 33.64 -7.00
N TRP A 119 9.15 34.34 -6.81
CA TRP A 119 9.27 35.40 -5.79
C TRP A 119 8.28 36.55 -6.03
N ARG A 120 8.16 37.04 -7.26
CA ARG A 120 7.18 38.10 -7.57
C ARG A 120 5.74 37.68 -7.25
N VAL A 121 5.43 36.38 -7.35
CA VAL A 121 4.11 35.85 -6.98
C VAL A 121 3.94 35.87 -5.45
N PHE A 122 4.94 35.42 -4.69
CA PHE A 122 4.91 35.46 -3.22
C PHE A 122 4.90 36.89 -2.66
N GLU A 123 5.78 37.77 -3.15
CA GLU A 123 5.84 39.18 -2.75
C GLU A 123 4.56 39.94 -3.12
N SER A 124 4.01 39.67 -4.31
CA SER A 124 2.71 40.23 -4.70
C SER A 124 1.58 39.70 -3.82
N LEU A 125 1.62 38.44 -3.39
CA LEU A 125 0.59 37.84 -2.55
C LEU A 125 0.59 38.39 -1.13
N VAL A 126 1.76 38.50 -0.50
CA VAL A 126 1.89 39.06 0.86
C VAL A 126 1.56 40.56 0.90
N ARG A 127 1.81 41.29 -0.20
CA ARG A 127 1.49 42.71 -0.32
C ARG A 127 0.10 42.99 -0.90
N SER A 128 -0.66 41.96 -1.26
CA SER A 128 -2.01 42.14 -1.82
C SER A 128 -2.98 42.59 -0.73
N PRO A 129 -3.79 43.65 -0.97
CA PRO A 129 -4.83 44.04 -0.04
C PRO A 129 -5.89 42.94 0.06
N VAL A 130 -6.40 42.72 1.28
CA VAL A 130 -7.51 41.80 1.56
C VAL A 130 -8.69 42.15 0.63
N GLY A 131 -9.21 41.14 -0.10
CA GLY A 131 -10.35 41.31 -1.01
C GLY A 131 -10.05 41.51 -2.50
N GLN A 132 -8.79 41.46 -2.96
CA GLN A 132 -8.50 41.30 -4.40
C GLN A 132 -8.69 39.83 -4.82
N ARG A 133 -9.89 39.53 -5.33
CA ARG A 133 -10.44 38.17 -5.46
C ARG A 133 -9.76 37.23 -6.46
N ASP A 134 -8.92 37.71 -7.38
CA ASP A 134 -8.41 36.86 -8.48
C ASP A 134 -6.97 37.19 -8.94
N PHE A 135 -6.16 37.83 -8.10
CA PHE A 135 -4.76 38.10 -8.48
C PHE A 135 -3.81 37.05 -7.90
N LEU A 136 -3.43 36.11 -8.78
CA LEU A 136 -2.25 35.23 -8.71
C LEU A 136 -2.40 34.02 -7.76
N ALA A 137 -2.27 32.76 -8.18
CA ALA A 137 -1.96 32.16 -9.46
C ALA A 137 -2.22 30.65 -9.27
N GLU A 138 -2.74 29.97 -10.29
CA GLU A 138 -2.48 28.53 -10.44
C GLU A 138 -0.95 28.37 -10.60
N ASN A 139 -0.25 28.24 -9.48
CA ASN A 139 1.20 28.21 -9.45
C ASN A 139 1.67 27.08 -8.55
N GLU A 140 1.74 25.92 -9.18
CA GLU A 140 2.23 24.67 -8.63
C GLU A 140 3.57 24.85 -7.91
N ASN A 141 4.46 25.68 -8.45
CA ASN A 141 5.79 25.91 -7.86
C ASN A 141 5.71 26.65 -6.52
N ALA A 142 4.75 27.58 -6.36
CA ALA A 142 4.54 28.28 -5.09
C ALA A 142 3.95 27.35 -4.03
N CYS A 143 2.96 26.52 -4.40
CA CYS A 143 2.35 25.54 -3.50
C CYS A 143 3.37 24.49 -3.02
N LEU A 144 4.22 24.02 -3.93
CA LEU A 144 5.26 23.04 -3.65
C LEU A 144 6.39 23.62 -2.77
N PHE A 145 6.70 24.91 -2.92
CA PHE A 145 7.59 25.63 -2.01
C PHE A 145 7.01 25.69 -0.59
N LEU A 146 5.74 26.08 -0.44
CA LEU A 146 5.06 26.18 0.85
C LEU A 146 4.97 24.81 1.54
N ALA A 147 4.67 23.74 0.81
CA ALA A 147 4.66 22.37 1.34
C ALA A 147 5.99 21.97 1.97
N ARG A 148 7.10 22.25 1.28
CA ARG A 148 8.44 21.95 1.79
C ARG A 148 8.86 22.88 2.94
N ALA A 149 8.41 24.13 2.93
CA ALA A 149 8.69 25.06 4.01
C ALA A 149 7.96 24.68 5.30
N ALA A 150 6.71 24.21 5.19
CA ALA A 150 5.95 23.66 6.30
C ALA A 150 6.56 22.35 6.83
N GLU A 151 6.94 21.41 5.95
CA GLU A 151 7.64 20.16 6.36
C GLU A 151 8.94 20.41 7.12
N ALA A 152 9.58 21.55 6.89
CA ALA A 152 10.83 21.96 7.52
C ALA A 152 10.64 22.96 8.68
N ASP A 153 9.39 23.25 9.08
CA ASP A 153 9.01 24.19 10.16
C ASP A 153 9.68 25.57 10.05
N LEU A 154 9.69 26.12 8.83
CA LEU A 154 10.35 27.41 8.54
C LEU A 154 9.47 28.59 8.94
N ILE A 155 10.06 29.60 9.59
CA ILE A 155 9.41 30.90 9.80
C ILE A 155 9.75 31.82 8.62
N LEU A 156 8.76 32.41 7.96
CA LEU A 156 8.99 33.34 6.83
C LEU A 156 8.89 34.80 7.30
N GLU A 157 9.78 35.67 6.82
CA GLU A 157 9.68 37.12 7.03
C GLU A 157 9.60 37.87 5.68
N ALA A 158 8.65 38.80 5.58
CA ALA A 158 8.47 39.63 4.40
C ALA A 158 9.35 40.90 4.47
N PRO A 159 10.08 41.27 3.41
CA PRO A 159 10.96 42.43 3.44
C PRO A 159 10.18 43.75 3.51
N GLY A 160 10.42 44.50 4.58
CA GLY A 160 9.82 45.82 4.84
C GLY A 160 8.64 45.83 5.82
N GLU A 161 8.23 44.67 6.35
CA GLU A 161 7.23 44.57 7.43
C GLU A 161 7.82 43.91 8.67
N ASP A 162 7.53 44.45 9.86
CA ASP A 162 7.92 43.83 11.13
C ASP A 162 6.96 42.67 11.46
N GLY A 163 7.44 41.41 11.37
CA GLY A 163 6.87 40.25 12.07
C GLY A 163 6.81 38.93 11.28
N GLU A 164 6.79 37.83 12.05
CA GLU A 164 6.89 36.44 11.58
C GLU A 164 5.62 35.93 10.88
N ILE A 165 5.78 35.23 9.75
CA ILE A 165 4.75 34.44 9.07
C ILE A 165 4.97 32.96 9.40
N LYS A 166 3.92 32.27 9.84
CA LYS A 166 3.97 30.88 10.32
C LYS A 166 3.17 29.93 9.44
N PHE A 167 3.49 28.65 9.53
CA PHE A 167 2.67 27.57 8.97
C PHE A 167 1.82 26.95 10.08
N ASP A 168 0.52 26.83 9.84
CA ASP A 168 -0.39 26.03 10.65
C ASP A 168 -0.42 24.63 10.03
N GLU A 169 0.00 23.60 10.77
CA GLU A 169 -0.07 22.18 10.31
C GLU A 169 -1.51 21.71 10.10
N ILE A 170 -2.47 22.53 10.53
CA ILE A 170 -3.88 22.21 10.52
C ILE A 170 -4.46 22.36 9.10
N VAL A 171 -5.01 21.25 8.62
CA VAL A 171 -5.79 21.19 7.38
C VAL A 171 -7.13 21.90 7.60
N ARG A 172 -7.43 22.95 6.84
CA ARG A 172 -8.66 23.75 6.98
C ARG A 172 -9.72 23.34 5.98
N LYS A 173 -10.99 23.52 6.38
CA LYS A 173 -12.16 23.36 5.52
C LYS A 173 -13.02 24.61 5.54
N PRO A 174 -13.67 24.97 4.43
CA PRO A 174 -14.68 26.02 4.45
C PRO A 174 -15.89 25.54 5.24
N SER A 175 -16.42 26.39 6.12
CA SER A 175 -17.68 26.18 6.83
C SER A 175 -18.62 27.35 6.61
N LEU A 176 -19.92 27.07 6.67
CA LEU A 176 -20.96 28.09 6.59
C LEU A 176 -21.57 28.29 7.98
N VAL A 177 -21.60 29.53 8.44
CA VAL A 177 -22.18 29.91 9.73
C VAL A 177 -23.45 30.71 9.49
N PHE A 178 -24.54 30.28 10.10
CA PHE A 178 -25.84 30.94 9.99
C PHE A 178 -26.04 31.91 11.17
N ARG A 179 -26.40 33.16 10.87
CA ARG A 179 -26.75 34.17 11.88
C ARG A 179 -27.83 35.14 11.37
N ALA A 180 -28.53 35.78 12.30
CA ALA A 180 -29.39 36.91 11.97
C ALA A 180 -28.53 38.13 11.58
N ALA A 181 -28.97 38.89 10.57
CA ALA A 181 -28.30 40.14 10.20
C ALA A 181 -28.39 41.18 11.33
N GLU A 182 -27.32 41.92 11.58
CA GLU A 182 -27.33 43.02 12.56
C GLU A 182 -28.04 44.28 12.00
N PRO A 183 -28.67 45.10 12.85
CA PRO A 183 -29.31 46.35 12.42
C PRO A 183 -28.28 47.30 11.76
N GLY A 184 -28.50 47.66 10.49
CA GLY A 184 -27.62 48.54 9.70
C GLY A 184 -26.51 47.82 8.93
N GLU A 185 -26.36 46.50 9.08
CA GLU A 185 -25.40 45.68 8.32
C GLU A 185 -25.78 45.65 6.81
N ALA A 186 -27.09 45.67 6.53
CA ALA A 186 -27.63 45.79 5.18
C ALA A 186 -27.26 47.11 4.46
N GLU A 187 -26.92 48.17 5.21
CA GLU A 187 -26.55 49.47 4.63
C GLU A 187 -25.09 49.53 4.20
N ARG A 188 -24.26 48.62 4.70
CA ARG A 188 -22.81 48.61 4.44
C ARG A 188 -22.41 47.68 3.30
N HIS A 189 -23.32 46.81 2.84
CA HIS A 189 -22.94 45.69 1.98
C HIS A 189 -23.65 45.71 0.59
N PRO A 190 -22.91 45.67 -0.54
CA PRO A 190 -23.47 45.92 -1.88
C PRO A 190 -24.66 45.05 -2.31
N ILE A 191 -24.66 43.73 -2.09
CA ILE A 191 -25.80 42.89 -2.52
C ILE A 191 -27.00 42.95 -1.53
N LEU A 192 -26.80 43.42 -0.28
CA LEU A 192 -27.91 43.74 0.64
C LEU A 192 -28.56 45.05 0.21
N GLN A 193 -27.77 46.01 -0.32
CA GLN A 193 -28.31 47.23 -0.93
C GLN A 193 -29.10 46.94 -2.21
N GLU A 194 -28.59 46.05 -3.08
CA GLU A 194 -29.26 45.67 -4.32
C GLU A 194 -30.58 44.93 -4.06
N ARG A 195 -30.58 43.94 -3.15
CA ARG A 195 -31.79 43.20 -2.77
C ARG A 195 -32.78 44.08 -1.99
N ARG A 196 -32.31 45.01 -1.14
CA ARG A 196 -33.16 46.04 -0.51
C ARG A 196 -33.77 46.97 -1.57
N ALA A 197 -33.02 47.34 -2.60
CA ALA A 197 -33.53 48.16 -3.70
C ALA A 197 -34.61 47.42 -4.51
N GLU A 198 -34.44 46.12 -4.77
CA GLU A 198 -35.47 45.28 -5.41
C GLU A 198 -36.74 45.18 -4.55
N VAL A 199 -36.59 44.93 -3.24
CA VAL A 199 -37.73 44.89 -2.30
C VAL A 199 -38.43 46.25 -2.20
N VAL A 200 -37.67 47.35 -2.19
CA VAL A 200 -38.23 48.72 -2.19
C VAL A 200 -38.92 49.04 -3.51
N GLU A 201 -38.36 48.66 -4.66
CA GLU A 201 -38.96 48.86 -5.98
C GLU A 201 -40.26 48.07 -6.12
N GLU A 202 -40.29 46.81 -5.68
CA GLU A 202 -41.50 46.00 -5.71
C GLU A 202 -42.54 46.50 -4.70
N LYS A 203 -42.11 47.00 -3.52
CA LYS A 203 -43.01 47.68 -2.56
C LYS A 203 -43.62 48.95 -3.17
N GLU A 204 -42.84 49.80 -3.83
CA GLU A 204 -43.35 50.98 -4.54
C GLU A 204 -44.30 50.59 -5.67
N ARG A 205 -44.00 49.52 -6.40
CA ARG A 205 -44.85 48.99 -7.47
C ARG A 205 -46.18 48.49 -6.92
N LEU A 206 -46.16 47.75 -5.82
CA LEU A 206 -47.35 47.25 -5.14
C LEU A 206 -48.17 48.38 -4.51
N GLU A 207 -47.53 49.40 -3.93
CA GLU A 207 -48.22 50.60 -3.42
C GLU A 207 -48.83 51.43 -4.54
N LYS A 208 -48.15 51.60 -5.68
CA LYS A 208 -48.72 52.24 -6.88
C LYS A 208 -49.90 51.44 -7.43
N ALA A 209 -49.77 50.13 -7.53
CA ALA A 209 -50.84 49.25 -7.97
C ALA A 209 -52.03 49.30 -7.00
N ARG A 210 -51.78 49.28 -5.68
CA ARG A 210 -52.78 49.40 -4.62
C ARG A 210 -53.51 50.75 -4.69
N SER A 211 -52.77 51.84 -4.84
CA SER A 211 -53.31 53.21 -4.95
C SER A 211 -54.15 53.38 -6.21
N ALA A 212 -53.67 52.90 -7.37
CA ALA A 212 -54.44 52.91 -8.62
C ALA A 212 -55.72 52.08 -8.52
N TYR A 213 -55.68 50.93 -7.84
CA TYR A 213 -56.85 50.07 -7.61
C TYR A 213 -57.85 50.70 -6.61
N GLU A 214 -57.36 51.42 -5.60
CA GLU A 214 -58.17 52.15 -4.62
C GLU A 214 -58.82 53.39 -5.23
N ASP A 215 -58.14 54.11 -6.13
CA ASP A 215 -58.72 55.24 -6.87
C ASP A 215 -59.86 54.80 -7.83
N GLU A 216 -59.76 53.60 -8.41
CA GLU A 216 -60.75 53.08 -9.37
C GLU A 216 -61.95 52.42 -8.69
N PHE A 217 -61.76 51.77 -7.53
CA PHE A 217 -62.78 50.93 -6.87
C PHE A 217 -63.07 51.30 -5.40
N GLY A 218 -62.49 52.40 -4.90
CA GLY A 218 -62.65 52.88 -3.54
C GLY A 218 -62.12 51.92 -2.47
N GLU A 219 -62.49 52.18 -1.22
CA GLU A 219 -62.05 51.43 -0.02
C GLU A 219 -62.40 49.92 -0.10
N THR A 220 -63.41 49.55 -0.90
CA THR A 220 -63.82 48.16 -1.13
C THR A 220 -62.88 47.45 -2.11
N GLY A 221 -62.37 48.16 -3.13
CA GLY A 221 -61.35 47.68 -4.06
C GLY A 221 -60.01 47.43 -3.39
N ARG A 222 -59.63 48.28 -2.44
CA ARG A 222 -58.44 48.09 -1.59
C ARG A 222 -58.45 46.75 -0.86
N ARG A 223 -59.59 46.38 -0.25
CA ARG A 223 -59.74 45.09 0.46
C ARG A 223 -59.72 43.90 -0.49
N ALA A 224 -60.28 44.05 -1.69
CA ALA A 224 -60.26 43.00 -2.72
C ALA A 224 -58.84 42.77 -3.28
N PHE A 225 -58.06 43.83 -3.51
CA PHE A 225 -56.68 43.76 -3.97
C PHE A 225 -55.77 43.04 -2.95
N ALA A 226 -55.90 43.38 -1.67
CA ALA A 226 -55.17 42.70 -0.59
C ALA A 226 -55.51 41.20 -0.54
N ARG A 227 -56.80 40.84 -0.64
CA ARG A 227 -57.25 39.44 -0.68
C ARG A 227 -56.77 38.66 -1.91
N LEU A 228 -56.70 39.30 -3.08
CA LEU A 228 -56.28 38.66 -4.34
C LEU A 228 -54.79 38.27 -4.32
N LEU A 229 -53.97 39.07 -3.64
CA LEU A 229 -52.53 38.85 -3.49
C LEU A 229 -52.15 38.10 -2.21
N GLY A 230 -53.13 37.71 -1.38
CA GLY A 230 -52.89 37.00 -0.12
C GLY A 230 -52.25 37.86 0.97
N LEU A 231 -52.36 39.19 0.88
CA LEU A 231 -51.80 40.14 1.85
C LEU A 231 -52.80 40.38 3.00
N PRO A 232 -52.38 40.36 4.27
CA PRO A 232 -53.26 40.60 5.42
C PRO A 232 -53.88 42.02 5.42
N GLU A 233 -55.12 42.15 5.91
CA GLU A 233 -55.93 43.38 5.77
C GLU A 233 -55.37 44.59 6.57
N GLU A 234 -54.59 44.33 7.63
CA GLU A 234 -53.88 45.33 8.45
C GLU A 234 -52.52 44.75 8.89
N GLN A 235 -51.46 44.96 8.11
CA GLN A 235 -50.09 44.93 8.61
C GLN A 235 -49.42 46.24 8.21
N ASP A 236 -48.83 46.90 9.19
CA ASP A 236 -47.92 48.03 8.98
C ASP A 236 -46.85 47.58 7.99
N ALA A 237 -46.56 48.40 7.01
CA ALA A 237 -45.51 48.13 6.01
C ALA A 237 -44.09 48.07 6.64
N GLU A 238 -43.99 48.12 7.98
CA GLU A 238 -42.84 47.80 8.82
C GLU A 238 -42.65 46.29 9.06
N GLU A 239 -43.71 45.45 9.05
CA GLU A 239 -43.58 43.97 9.20
C GLU A 239 -43.09 43.27 7.91
N LEU A 240 -42.92 44.02 6.82
CA LEU A 240 -42.22 43.60 5.59
C LEU A 240 -40.69 43.77 5.68
N GLU A 241 -40.16 44.18 6.83
CA GLU A 241 -38.76 43.85 7.18
C GLU A 241 -38.72 42.35 7.55
N GLU A 242 -38.88 41.48 6.54
CA GLU A 242 -38.55 40.07 6.70
C GLU A 242 -37.15 40.00 7.30
N LYS A 243 -37.02 39.34 8.46
CA LYS A 243 -35.73 39.15 9.11
C LYS A 243 -34.81 38.50 8.08
N THR A 244 -33.87 39.30 7.60
CA THR A 244 -32.89 38.82 6.64
C THR A 244 -31.86 38.02 7.42
N TYR A 245 -31.74 36.75 7.07
CA TYR A 245 -30.71 35.88 7.62
C TYR A 245 -29.51 35.86 6.67
N VAL A 246 -28.33 35.79 7.27
CA VAL A 246 -27.07 35.76 6.53
C VAL A 246 -26.36 34.46 6.90
N MET A 247 -25.96 33.74 5.87
CA MET A 247 -25.04 32.63 6.02
C MET A 247 -23.69 33.08 5.50
N GLU A 248 -22.69 33.07 6.36
CA GLU A 248 -21.36 33.61 6.12
C GLU A 248 -20.34 32.48 6.09
N ALA A 249 -19.44 32.51 5.12
CA ALA A 249 -18.40 31.51 4.98
C ALA A 249 -17.19 31.84 5.87
N PHE A 250 -16.66 30.81 6.52
CA PHE A 250 -15.46 30.85 7.34
C PHE A 250 -14.50 29.72 6.96
N TRP A 251 -13.21 29.90 7.24
CA TRP A 251 -12.20 28.85 7.20
C TRP A 251 -12.04 28.25 8.60
N GLU A 252 -12.56 27.05 8.78
CA GLU A 252 -12.61 26.37 10.07
C GLU A 252 -11.46 25.36 10.23
N ARG A 253 -11.04 25.14 11.48
CA ARG A 253 -10.16 24.03 11.84
C ARG A 253 -10.95 22.70 11.86
N PRO A 254 -10.28 21.54 11.74
CA PRO A 254 -10.90 20.22 11.88
C PRO A 254 -11.57 19.99 13.24
N ASP A 255 -11.18 20.74 14.27
CA ASP A 255 -11.72 20.67 15.62
C ASP A 255 -12.91 21.61 15.87
N GLY A 256 -13.33 22.38 14.86
CA GLY A 256 -14.46 23.30 14.93
C GLY A 256 -14.15 24.65 15.59
N SER A 257 -12.87 24.98 15.83
CA SER A 257 -12.47 26.21 16.52
C SER A 257 -11.81 27.24 15.60
N ASP A 258 -11.94 28.52 15.96
CA ASP A 258 -11.12 29.62 15.42
C ASP A 258 -11.26 29.87 13.90
N GLY A 259 -12.49 30.24 13.50
CA GLY A 259 -12.85 30.58 12.12
C GLY A 259 -12.22 31.88 11.63
N ILE A 260 -11.67 31.86 10.41
CA ILE A 260 -11.21 33.06 9.69
C ILE A 260 -12.30 33.41 8.68
N PRO A 261 -12.82 34.65 8.63
CA PRO A 261 -13.79 35.05 7.59
C PRO A 261 -13.27 34.70 6.20
N PHE A 262 -14.11 34.13 5.34
CA PHE A 262 -13.65 33.58 4.06
C PHE A 262 -12.99 34.64 3.17
N GLU A 263 -13.47 35.88 3.25
CA GLU A 263 -12.97 37.05 2.52
C GLU A 263 -11.63 37.59 3.04
N GLU A 264 -11.25 37.26 4.27
CA GLU A 264 -10.00 37.68 4.88
C GLU A 264 -8.82 36.77 4.52
N ALA A 265 -9.05 35.69 3.79
CA ALA A 265 -8.03 34.76 3.37
C ALA A 265 -7.78 34.79 1.86
N ILE A 266 -6.52 34.55 1.48
CA ILE A 266 -6.07 34.43 0.09
C ILE A 266 -5.90 32.94 -0.23
N LEU A 267 -6.57 32.45 -1.27
CA LEU A 267 -6.50 31.06 -1.71
C LEU A 267 -5.41 30.86 -2.77
N LEU A 268 -4.50 29.92 -2.50
CA LEU A 268 -3.47 29.45 -3.41
C LEU A 268 -3.83 28.06 -3.93
N ARG A 269 -4.02 27.93 -5.25
CA ARG A 269 -4.43 26.68 -5.90
C ARG A 269 -3.24 25.97 -6.55
N GLY A 270 -3.11 24.67 -6.26
CA GLY A 270 -2.10 23.75 -6.79
C GLY A 270 -2.34 22.33 -6.25
N SER A 271 -1.41 21.39 -6.49
CA SER A 271 -1.49 20.00 -6.01
C SER A 271 -1.68 19.90 -4.50
N THR A 272 -1.12 20.85 -3.75
CA THR A 272 -1.40 21.10 -2.34
C THR A 272 -1.88 22.52 -2.20
N SER A 273 -3.19 22.71 -2.12
CA SER A 273 -3.76 24.06 -2.02
C SER A 273 -3.56 24.64 -0.61
N TRP A 274 -3.32 25.95 -0.54
CA TRP A 274 -3.03 26.67 0.71
C TRP A 274 -3.98 27.86 0.87
N ILE A 275 -4.27 28.21 2.12
CA ILE A 275 -4.90 29.48 2.47
C ILE A 275 -3.88 30.33 3.23
N TYR A 276 -3.80 31.62 2.89
CA TYR A 276 -3.02 32.61 3.62
C TYR A 276 -3.96 33.57 4.33
N SER A 277 -3.76 33.79 5.63
CA SER A 277 -4.48 34.80 6.39
C SER A 277 -3.54 35.98 6.68
N PRO A 278 -3.65 37.10 5.93
CA PRO A 278 -2.88 38.32 6.23
C PRO A 278 -3.07 38.84 7.66
N PRO A 279 -4.28 38.90 8.26
CA PRO A 279 -4.47 39.37 9.63
C PRO A 279 -3.73 38.53 10.68
N ARG A 280 -3.61 37.21 10.41
CA ARG A 280 -3.00 36.25 11.33
C ARG A 280 -1.58 35.86 10.95
N ARG A 281 -1.10 36.32 9.79
CA ARG A 281 0.20 35.97 9.18
C ARG A 281 0.46 34.47 9.19
N THR A 282 -0.52 33.68 8.79
CA THR A 282 -0.44 32.21 8.80
C THR A 282 -0.83 31.61 7.47
N PHE A 283 -0.07 30.58 7.05
CA PHE A 283 -0.42 29.68 5.95
C PHE A 283 -1.00 28.39 6.52
N ALA A 284 -2.11 27.91 5.98
CA ALA A 284 -2.69 26.62 6.35
C ALA A 284 -3.02 25.79 5.10
N ARG A 285 -2.93 24.47 5.21
CA ARG A 285 -3.26 23.56 4.10
C ARG A 285 -4.77 23.46 3.93
N LEU A 286 -5.24 23.40 2.69
CA LEU A 286 -6.64 23.10 2.39
C LEU A 286 -6.86 21.57 2.38
N ALA A 287 -8.03 21.11 2.82
CA ALA A 287 -8.38 19.69 2.73
C ALA A 287 -8.55 19.23 1.27
N GLU A 288 -8.10 18.00 0.98
CA GLU A 288 -8.07 17.44 -0.38
C GLU A 288 -9.46 17.15 -0.96
N ASP A 289 -10.48 17.01 -0.09
CA ASP A 289 -11.87 16.76 -0.47
C ASP A 289 -12.67 18.05 -0.73
N VAL A 290 -12.05 19.23 -0.63
CA VAL A 290 -12.69 20.50 -0.98
C VAL A 290 -12.69 20.69 -2.49
N GLY A 291 -13.87 20.71 -3.08
CA GLY A 291 -14.05 20.77 -4.52
C GLY A 291 -13.92 22.19 -5.11
N PRO A 292 -13.51 22.30 -6.40
CA PRO A 292 -13.24 23.58 -7.04
C PRO A 292 -14.51 24.41 -7.29
N ILE A 293 -15.68 23.76 -7.40
CA ILE A 293 -16.95 24.44 -7.67
C ILE A 293 -17.40 25.20 -6.43
N ALA A 294 -17.34 24.56 -5.26
CA ALA A 294 -17.64 25.22 -3.99
C ALA A 294 -16.70 26.40 -3.73
N LEU A 295 -15.38 26.23 -3.94
CA LEU A 295 -14.41 27.31 -3.77
C LEU A 295 -14.69 28.48 -4.71
N SER A 296 -14.97 28.22 -5.99
CA SER A 296 -15.31 29.28 -6.94
C SER A 296 -16.57 30.04 -6.52
N ARG A 297 -17.59 29.34 -6.02
CA ARG A 297 -18.84 29.95 -5.55
C ARG A 297 -18.59 30.82 -4.32
N LEU A 298 -17.94 30.28 -3.28
CA LEU A 298 -17.66 31.01 -2.04
C LEU A 298 -16.69 32.18 -2.25
N SER A 299 -15.73 32.08 -3.17
CA SER A 299 -14.86 33.22 -3.55
C SER A 299 -15.64 34.35 -4.23
N SER A 300 -16.64 34.01 -5.05
CA SER A 300 -17.48 35.00 -5.73
C SER A 300 -18.54 35.61 -4.80
N GLN A 301 -19.13 34.80 -3.92
CA GLN A 301 -20.20 35.15 -3.00
C GLN A 301 -19.98 34.43 -1.66
N PRO A 302 -19.17 35.00 -0.74
CA PRO A 302 -18.86 34.38 0.56
C PRO A 302 -20.00 34.47 1.57
N TRP A 303 -21.12 35.07 1.17
CA TRP A 303 -22.29 35.29 1.98
C TRP A 303 -23.51 34.99 1.13
N ILE A 304 -24.48 34.34 1.76
CA ILE A 304 -25.73 34.00 1.11
C ILE A 304 -26.85 34.51 2.00
N THR A 305 -27.77 35.28 1.41
CA THR A 305 -28.87 35.92 2.13
C THR A 305 -30.17 35.21 1.86
N PHE A 306 -30.99 35.13 2.89
CA PHE A 306 -32.25 34.41 2.81
C PHE A 306 -33.32 35.06 3.67
N THR A 307 -34.56 34.88 3.25
CA THR A 307 -35.75 35.27 4.01
C THR A 307 -36.18 34.12 4.93
N GLU A 308 -37.02 34.41 5.91
CA GLU A 308 -37.54 33.39 6.84
C GLU A 308 -38.36 32.30 6.12
N SER A 309 -38.98 32.64 4.99
CA SER A 309 -39.72 31.69 4.14
C SER A 309 -38.81 30.79 3.30
N GLU A 310 -37.66 31.31 2.85
CA GLU A 310 -36.66 30.56 2.10
C GLU A 310 -35.93 29.50 2.96
N ILE A 311 -35.80 29.73 4.28
CA ILE A 311 -35.07 28.83 5.24
C ILE A 311 -35.53 27.38 5.16
N ARG A 312 -36.79 27.11 4.81
CA ARG A 312 -37.32 25.74 4.75
C ARG A 312 -36.85 24.94 3.54
N GLU A 313 -36.56 25.59 2.42
CA GLU A 313 -36.13 24.94 1.15
C GLU A 313 -34.59 24.93 1.01
N LEU A 314 -33.93 25.75 1.80
CA LEU A 314 -32.51 26.05 1.82
C LEU A 314 -31.55 24.89 2.15
N PRO A 315 -31.81 24.03 3.15
CA PRO A 315 -30.89 22.97 3.54
C PRO A 315 -30.62 21.98 2.41
N VAL A 316 -31.62 21.71 1.58
CA VAL A 316 -31.56 20.74 0.48
C VAL A 316 -30.61 21.23 -0.61
N LEU A 317 -30.81 22.46 -1.08
CA LEU A 317 -30.02 23.06 -2.15
C LEU A 317 -28.57 23.31 -1.72
N LEU A 318 -28.35 23.71 -0.47
CA LEU A 318 -27.01 23.90 0.08
C LEU A 318 -26.26 22.58 0.27
N ARG A 319 -26.91 21.55 0.82
CA ARG A 319 -26.29 20.23 1.04
C ARG A 319 -25.90 19.55 -0.27
N GLN A 320 -26.81 19.55 -1.26
CA GLN A 320 -26.51 19.02 -2.59
C GLN A 320 -25.38 19.76 -3.31
N SER A 321 -25.21 21.06 -3.05
CA SER A 321 -24.25 21.91 -3.78
C SER A 321 -22.89 22.09 -3.11
N PHE A 322 -22.82 22.02 -1.78
CA PHE A 322 -21.63 22.39 -1.00
C PHE A 322 -21.07 21.24 -0.16
N GLU A 323 -21.91 20.35 0.37
CA GLU A 323 -21.43 19.24 1.22
C GLU A 323 -20.66 18.20 0.40
N GLU A 324 -21.13 17.88 -0.82
CA GLU A 324 -20.43 16.98 -1.75
C GLU A 324 -19.09 17.55 -2.24
N GLU A 325 -18.90 18.86 -2.11
CA GLU A 325 -17.68 19.59 -2.47
C GLU A 325 -16.85 19.95 -1.22
N GLY A 326 -17.05 19.24 -0.10
CA GLY A 326 -16.20 19.31 1.09
C GLY A 326 -16.40 20.53 1.99
N VAL A 327 -17.52 21.25 1.86
CA VAL A 327 -17.88 22.38 2.73
C VAL A 327 -18.70 21.91 3.93
N HIS A 328 -18.31 22.36 5.13
CA HIS A 328 -19.08 22.11 6.35
C HIS A 328 -20.32 23.01 6.41
N LEU A 329 -21.49 22.41 6.60
CA LEU A 329 -22.74 23.13 6.74
C LEU A 329 -23.15 23.24 8.20
N PRO A 330 -23.88 24.30 8.57
CA PRO A 330 -24.37 24.46 9.93
C PRO A 330 -25.40 23.37 10.24
N PRO A 331 -25.49 22.92 11.50
CA PRO A 331 -26.48 21.93 11.90
C PRO A 331 -27.90 22.48 11.72
N ARG A 332 -28.89 21.60 11.51
CA ARG A 332 -30.29 21.99 11.22
C ARG A 332 -30.88 22.89 12.31
N GLU A 333 -30.50 22.65 13.55
CA GLU A 333 -30.92 23.43 14.71
C GLU A 333 -30.39 24.86 14.63
N ALA A 334 -29.19 25.08 14.09
CA ALA A 334 -28.65 26.42 13.84
C ALA A 334 -29.42 27.14 12.73
N LEU A 335 -30.02 26.41 11.80
CA LEU A 335 -30.91 26.95 10.76
C LEU A 335 -32.36 27.16 11.23
N GLY A 336 -32.67 26.94 12.53
CA GLY A 336 -34.01 27.09 13.08
C GLY A 336 -34.99 25.96 12.72
N LEU A 337 -34.47 24.83 12.23
CA LEU A 337 -35.26 23.65 11.87
C LEU A 337 -35.34 22.65 13.04
N PRO A 338 -36.39 21.81 13.11
CA PRO A 338 -36.52 20.82 14.18
C PRO A 338 -35.36 19.79 14.13
N PRO A 339 -34.91 19.31 15.30
CA PRO A 339 -33.84 18.31 15.38
C PRO A 339 -34.29 16.98 14.77
N LEU A 340 -33.41 16.34 14.01
CA LEU A 340 -33.67 15.02 13.44
C LEU A 340 -33.63 13.94 14.53
N PRO A 341 -34.37 12.83 14.36
CA PRO A 341 -34.27 11.70 15.26
C PRO A 341 -32.85 11.12 15.21
N ARG A 342 -32.19 10.98 16.36
CA ARG A 342 -30.82 10.46 16.43
C ARG A 342 -30.81 8.92 16.30
N PRO A 343 -30.16 8.34 15.28
CA PRO A 343 -29.99 6.90 15.19
C PRO A 343 -28.94 6.40 16.17
N ARG A 344 -29.14 5.16 16.65
CA ARG A 344 -28.08 4.33 17.23
C ARG A 344 -27.46 3.47 16.15
N ILE A 345 -26.31 3.90 15.67
CA ILE A 345 -25.46 3.25 14.67
C ILE A 345 -24.60 2.17 15.33
N SER A 346 -24.82 0.94 14.89
CA SER A 346 -24.08 -0.26 15.32
C SER A 346 -23.37 -0.92 14.15
N LEU A 347 -22.12 -1.34 14.36
CA LEU A 347 -21.35 -2.13 13.40
C LEU A 347 -21.26 -3.59 13.88
N GLU A 348 -21.86 -4.50 13.14
CA GLU A 348 -21.75 -5.95 13.37
C GLU A 348 -20.59 -6.48 12.53
N VAL A 349 -19.59 -7.10 13.16
CA VAL A 349 -18.40 -7.64 12.48
C VAL A 349 -18.35 -9.14 12.70
N GLU A 350 -18.29 -9.94 11.65
CA GLU A 350 -18.21 -11.40 11.69
C GLU A 350 -17.15 -11.93 10.73
N GLY A 351 -16.65 -13.14 10.97
CA GLY A 351 -15.76 -13.83 10.04
C GLY A 351 -14.66 -14.64 10.71
N THR A 352 -13.60 -14.91 9.94
CA THR A 352 -12.40 -15.63 10.36
C THR A 352 -11.19 -14.70 10.32
N ALA A 353 -10.00 -15.18 10.67
CA ALA A 353 -8.76 -14.40 10.59
C ALA A 353 -8.48 -13.81 9.19
N PHE A 354 -8.96 -14.47 8.13
CA PHE A 354 -8.70 -14.10 6.73
C PHE A 354 -9.94 -13.70 5.94
N GLU A 355 -11.11 -13.70 6.55
CA GLU A 355 -12.33 -13.18 5.93
C GLU A 355 -13.08 -12.36 6.97
N VAL A 356 -13.41 -11.13 6.64
CA VAL A 356 -14.24 -10.28 7.48
C VAL A 356 -15.47 -9.84 6.71
N ARG A 357 -16.60 -9.84 7.39
CA ARG A 357 -17.89 -9.34 6.96
C ARG A 357 -18.35 -8.34 8.00
N ALA A 358 -18.65 -7.13 7.58
CA ALA A 358 -19.11 -6.08 8.47
C ALA A 358 -20.43 -5.49 7.94
N LEU A 359 -21.40 -5.33 8.84
CA LEU A 359 -22.72 -4.82 8.53
C LEU A 359 -23.00 -3.60 9.40
N LEU A 360 -23.22 -2.45 8.77
CA LEU A 360 -23.52 -1.20 9.46
C LEU A 360 -25.04 -1.01 9.52
N ARG A 361 -25.58 -0.75 10.71
CA ARG A 361 -27.02 -0.56 10.94
C ARG A 361 -27.30 0.76 11.63
N ALA A 362 -28.28 1.53 11.15
CA ALA A 362 -28.86 2.67 11.86
C ALA A 362 -30.18 2.25 12.52
N ASN A 363 -30.21 2.28 13.85
CA ASN A 363 -31.40 1.93 14.62
C ASN A 363 -32.08 3.20 15.14
N TYR A 364 -33.27 3.48 14.62
CA TYR A 364 -34.19 4.50 15.12
C TYR A 364 -35.17 3.85 16.11
N ALA A 365 -35.97 4.66 16.81
CA ALA A 365 -36.82 4.19 17.91
C ALA A 365 -37.76 3.02 17.55
N ASP A 366 -38.25 2.96 16.31
CA ASP A 366 -39.22 1.96 15.82
C ASP A 366 -38.73 1.16 14.60
N LYS A 367 -37.58 1.53 13.99
CA LYS A 367 -37.08 0.97 12.72
C LYS A 367 -35.57 0.83 12.69
N SER A 368 -35.08 -0.21 12.01
CA SER A 368 -33.65 -0.44 11.77
C SER A 368 -33.38 -0.49 10.27
N TYR A 369 -32.34 0.21 9.83
CA TYR A 369 -31.92 0.27 8.43
C TYR A 369 -30.49 -0.22 8.29
N VAL A 370 -30.25 -1.13 7.35
CA VAL A 370 -28.90 -1.55 6.98
C VAL A 370 -28.33 -0.50 6.02
N LEU A 371 -27.15 0.04 6.34
CA LEU A 371 -26.55 1.15 5.62
C LEU A 371 -25.56 0.67 4.54
N ASN A 372 -25.75 1.16 3.32
CA ASN A 372 -24.82 1.10 2.20
C ASN A 372 -24.98 2.37 1.35
N ASN A 373 -24.22 2.50 0.25
CA ASN A 373 -24.27 3.70 -0.60
C ASN A 373 -25.65 3.99 -1.23
N GLU A 374 -26.57 3.03 -1.26
CA GLU A 374 -27.91 3.16 -1.86
C GLU A 374 -29.03 3.29 -0.81
N THR A 375 -28.82 2.83 0.43
CA THR A 375 -29.85 2.78 1.48
C THR A 375 -29.75 3.91 2.51
N VAL A 376 -28.70 4.72 2.43
CA VAL A 376 -28.58 5.99 3.17
C VAL A 376 -29.81 6.84 2.94
N ALA A 377 -30.28 7.48 4.02
CA ALA A 377 -31.39 8.41 3.93
C ALA A 377 -31.12 9.51 2.90
N ASP A 378 -32.16 9.89 2.16
CA ASP A 378 -32.08 11.08 1.33
C ASP A 378 -31.89 12.31 2.23
N ILE A 379 -31.26 13.34 1.70
CA ILE A 379 -31.03 14.62 2.39
C ILE A 379 -32.37 15.25 2.82
N ASP A 380 -33.43 14.96 2.08
CA ASP A 380 -34.79 15.48 2.31
C ASP A 380 -35.59 14.68 3.34
N ASP A 381 -35.05 13.56 3.86
CA ASP A 381 -35.76 12.70 4.80
C ASP A 381 -35.77 13.31 6.22
N GLU A 382 -36.90 13.87 6.64
CA GLU A 382 -37.07 14.42 7.99
C GLU A 382 -37.18 13.34 9.09
N THR A 383 -37.28 12.07 8.71
CA THR A 383 -37.44 10.94 9.64
C THR A 383 -36.14 10.22 9.95
N ARG A 384 -35.04 10.57 9.26
CA ARG A 384 -33.72 9.94 9.39
C ARG A 384 -32.61 10.99 9.35
N ASP A 385 -31.51 10.71 10.04
CA ASP A 385 -30.34 11.57 10.07
C ASP A 385 -29.35 11.14 8.98
N ALA A 386 -29.57 11.63 7.76
CA ALA A 386 -28.74 11.33 6.59
C ALA A 386 -27.26 11.68 6.79
N ASP A 387 -26.98 12.80 7.46
CA ASP A 387 -25.62 13.29 7.68
C ASP A 387 -24.84 12.33 8.59
N ARG A 388 -25.48 11.87 9.68
CA ARG A 388 -24.86 10.90 10.60
C ARG A 388 -24.68 9.53 9.96
N GLU A 389 -25.65 9.09 9.16
CA GLU A 389 -25.52 7.83 8.39
C GLU A 389 -24.34 7.90 7.39
N ARG A 390 -24.18 9.02 6.66
CA ARG A 390 -23.06 9.24 5.72
C ARG A 390 -21.71 9.27 6.42
N ARG A 391 -21.58 9.97 7.54
CA ARG A 391 -20.33 10.00 8.32
C ARG A 391 -19.94 8.62 8.83
N ALA A 392 -20.91 7.83 9.30
CA ALA A 392 -20.65 6.46 9.72
C ALA A 392 -20.17 5.55 8.57
N LEU A 393 -20.71 5.71 7.36
CA LEU A 393 -20.21 5.01 6.18
C LEU A 393 -18.80 5.46 5.77
N ALA A 394 -18.51 6.75 5.87
CA ALA A 394 -17.18 7.29 5.57
C ALA A 394 -16.11 6.70 6.49
N LEU A 395 -16.42 6.49 7.78
CA LEU A 395 -15.54 5.79 8.72
C LEU A 395 -15.18 4.38 8.25
N LEU A 396 -16.16 3.63 7.73
CA LEU A 396 -15.94 2.27 7.23
C LEU A 396 -15.23 2.27 5.87
N ALA A 397 -15.50 3.25 5.01
CA ALA A 397 -14.86 3.44 3.71
C ALA A 397 -13.35 3.73 3.82
N ALA A 398 -12.92 4.37 4.92
CA ALA A 398 -11.51 4.62 5.23
C ALA A 398 -10.72 3.34 5.62
N THR A 399 -11.41 2.23 5.90
CA THR A 399 -10.81 0.93 6.23
C THR A 399 -10.55 0.11 4.95
N PRO A 400 -9.87 -1.05 5.00
CA PRO A 400 -9.67 -1.91 3.83
C PRO A 400 -10.93 -2.70 3.42
N LEU A 401 -12.03 -2.56 4.15
CA LEU A 401 -13.32 -3.17 3.82
C LEU A 401 -13.90 -2.58 2.53
N ARG A 402 -14.54 -3.41 1.71
CA ARG A 402 -15.19 -2.97 0.46
C ARG A 402 -16.57 -3.58 0.33
N LEU A 403 -17.51 -2.79 -0.18
CA LEU A 403 -18.81 -3.30 -0.61
C LEU A 403 -18.65 -4.19 -1.86
N PRO A 404 -19.45 -5.26 -2.01
CA PRO A 404 -19.43 -6.09 -3.20
C PRO A 404 -19.87 -5.28 -4.42
N ALA A 405 -19.17 -5.45 -5.55
CA ALA A 405 -19.60 -4.84 -6.81
C ALA A 405 -20.97 -5.40 -7.23
N VAL A 406 -21.94 -4.52 -7.51
CA VAL A 406 -23.28 -4.88 -7.96
C VAL A 406 -23.18 -5.59 -9.32
N SER A 407 -23.18 -6.92 -9.30
CA SER A 407 -23.09 -7.73 -10.51
C SER A 407 -24.47 -7.85 -11.16
N ARG A 408 -24.73 -7.05 -12.21
CA ARG A 408 -25.95 -7.14 -13.05
C ARG A 408 -26.11 -8.48 -13.80
N ARG A 409 -25.22 -9.47 -13.61
CA ARG A 409 -25.15 -10.73 -14.39
C ARG A 409 -25.46 -12.02 -13.62
N LYS A 410 -25.82 -11.98 -12.33
CA LYS A 410 -26.20 -13.21 -11.59
C LYS A 410 -27.68 -13.58 -11.78
N LYS A 411 -27.96 -14.88 -11.97
CA LYS A 411 -29.31 -15.47 -12.14
C LYS A 411 -30.20 -15.39 -10.89
N THR A 412 -29.64 -15.06 -9.73
CA THR A 412 -30.33 -14.89 -8.45
C THR A 412 -30.04 -13.50 -7.92
N LYS A 413 -31.10 -12.71 -7.66
CA LYS A 413 -31.01 -11.38 -7.06
C LYS A 413 -30.44 -11.54 -5.63
N PRO A 414 -29.32 -10.90 -5.27
CA PRO A 414 -28.78 -10.95 -3.91
C PRO A 414 -29.78 -10.43 -2.88
N SER A 415 -29.66 -10.85 -1.62
CA SER A 415 -30.39 -10.22 -0.51
C SER A 415 -29.92 -8.76 -0.33
N PRO A 416 -30.79 -7.82 0.07
CA PRO A 416 -30.38 -6.45 0.42
C PRO A 416 -29.26 -6.41 1.47
N GLU A 417 -29.25 -7.36 2.41
CA GLU A 417 -28.19 -7.46 3.42
C GLU A 417 -26.85 -7.92 2.81
N ASP A 418 -26.87 -8.80 1.81
CA ASP A 418 -25.66 -9.25 1.13
C ASP A 418 -24.98 -8.12 0.34
N GLU A 419 -25.78 -7.23 -0.26
CA GLU A 419 -25.29 -6.06 -1.00
C GLU A 419 -24.75 -4.98 -0.07
N ALA A 420 -25.29 -4.88 1.15
CA ALA A 420 -24.82 -3.95 2.17
C ALA A 420 -23.68 -4.49 3.05
N THR A 421 -23.28 -5.75 2.90
CA THR A 421 -22.21 -6.35 3.70
C THR A 421 -20.84 -5.93 3.17
N TRP A 422 -20.08 -5.21 3.99
CA TRP A 422 -18.69 -4.84 3.73
C TRP A 422 -17.77 -6.03 3.93
N ARG A 423 -16.83 -6.28 3.01
CA ARG A 423 -15.97 -7.46 3.03
C ARG A 423 -14.50 -7.12 2.83
N ALA A 424 -13.62 -7.82 3.54
CA ALA A 424 -12.21 -7.92 3.19
C ALA A 424 -11.73 -9.37 3.32
N ARG A 425 -10.69 -9.71 2.56
CA ARG A 425 -10.10 -11.05 2.50
C ARG A 425 -8.59 -10.99 2.65
N ASP A 426 -8.00 -12.10 3.06
CA ASP A 426 -6.56 -12.33 3.13
C ASP A 426 -5.87 -11.27 4.02
N ASP A 427 -4.72 -10.75 3.58
CA ASP A 427 -3.95 -9.71 4.28
C ASP A 427 -4.78 -8.48 4.66
N ARG A 428 -5.82 -8.13 3.87
CA ARG A 428 -6.69 -7.00 4.16
C ARG A 428 -7.59 -7.26 5.36
N ALA A 429 -8.07 -8.49 5.53
CA ALA A 429 -8.85 -8.88 6.70
C ALA A 429 -7.97 -8.85 7.97
N VAL A 430 -6.74 -9.38 7.87
CA VAL A 430 -5.79 -9.33 9.00
C VAL A 430 -5.47 -7.90 9.41
N ARG A 431 -5.18 -7.00 8.43
CA ARG A 431 -4.99 -5.57 8.70
C ARG A 431 -6.18 -4.95 9.43
N PHE A 432 -7.39 -5.26 8.98
CA PHE A 432 -8.62 -4.75 9.60
C PHE A 432 -8.71 -5.16 11.07
N TYR A 433 -8.51 -6.43 11.42
CA TYR A 433 -8.61 -6.87 12.81
C TYR A 433 -7.49 -6.30 13.71
N LEU A 434 -6.27 -6.21 13.20
CA LEU A 434 -5.11 -5.78 13.99
C LEU A 434 -5.04 -4.28 14.22
N HIS A 435 -5.52 -3.48 13.26
CA HIS A 435 -5.42 -2.02 13.27
C HIS A 435 -6.79 -1.36 13.27
N ASP A 436 -7.54 -1.49 12.19
CA ASP A 436 -8.70 -0.64 11.89
C ASP A 436 -9.86 -0.89 12.87
N LEU A 437 -10.13 -2.14 13.24
CA LEU A 437 -11.17 -2.49 14.23
C LEU A 437 -10.89 -1.88 15.60
N ARG A 438 -9.61 -1.85 16.03
CA ARG A 438 -9.23 -1.25 17.31
C ARG A 438 -9.40 0.27 17.29
N GLU A 439 -9.07 0.91 16.17
CA GLU A 439 -9.32 2.34 15.98
C GLU A 439 -10.82 2.67 15.98
N LEU A 440 -11.64 1.85 15.30
CA LEU A 440 -13.09 2.00 15.29
C LEU A 440 -13.67 1.85 16.69
N VAL A 441 -13.26 0.83 17.44
CA VAL A 441 -13.68 0.63 18.84
C VAL A 441 -13.26 1.82 19.73
N ARG A 442 -12.09 2.42 19.50
CA ARG A 442 -11.66 3.63 20.23
C ARG A 442 -12.53 4.86 19.92
N LYS A 443 -13.11 4.92 18.70
CA LYS A 443 -14.02 5.98 18.26
C LYS A 443 -15.48 5.72 18.69
N VAL A 444 -15.78 4.62 19.38
CA VAL A 444 -17.13 4.36 19.90
C VAL A 444 -17.45 5.29 21.07
N GLY A 445 -18.62 5.92 21.03
CA GLY A 445 -19.12 6.76 22.13
C GLY A 445 -20.54 7.25 21.87
N GLU A 446 -21.24 7.66 22.94
CA GLU A 446 -22.63 8.13 22.86
C GLU A 446 -22.78 9.34 21.91
N ASP A 447 -21.79 10.23 21.89
CA ASP A 447 -21.77 11.44 21.05
C ASP A 447 -21.02 11.27 19.71
N ASN A 448 -20.36 10.13 19.47
CA ASN A 448 -19.62 9.89 18.22
C ASN A 448 -20.55 9.39 17.11
N ASP A 449 -20.08 9.28 15.86
CA ASP A 449 -20.90 8.76 14.77
C ASP A 449 -21.18 7.25 14.90
N LEU A 450 -20.31 6.49 15.59
CA LEU A 450 -20.48 5.07 15.87
C LEU A 450 -20.73 4.84 17.37
N GLN A 451 -21.85 4.22 17.75
CA GLN A 451 -22.20 4.03 19.17
C GLN A 451 -21.92 2.60 19.67
N GLU A 452 -21.84 1.62 18.77
CA GLU A 452 -21.61 0.24 19.18
C GLU A 452 -20.89 -0.56 18.10
N VAL A 453 -19.98 -1.43 18.52
CA VAL A 453 -19.31 -2.41 17.67
C VAL A 453 -19.53 -3.78 18.28
N LEU A 454 -20.26 -4.64 17.56
CA LEU A 454 -20.60 -5.99 17.96
C LEU A 454 -19.63 -6.97 17.28
N THR A 455 -18.86 -7.68 18.10
CA THR A 455 -17.90 -8.70 17.64
C THR A 455 -18.19 -10.05 18.30
N PRO A 456 -18.16 -11.17 17.55
CA PRO A 456 -18.12 -12.50 18.11
C PRO A 456 -16.95 -12.67 19.09
N PRO A 457 -17.13 -13.51 20.14
CA PRO A 457 -16.11 -13.73 21.15
C PRO A 457 -14.78 -14.28 20.59
N ASP A 458 -14.83 -15.00 19.45
CA ASP A 458 -13.64 -15.58 18.83
C ASP A 458 -12.74 -14.56 18.12
N ILE A 459 -13.24 -13.36 17.79
CA ILE A 459 -12.41 -12.30 17.17
C ILE A 459 -11.28 -11.87 18.10
N GLY A 460 -11.49 -11.95 19.42
CA GLY A 460 -10.46 -11.64 20.42
C GLY A 460 -9.22 -12.56 20.34
N LYS A 461 -9.32 -13.71 19.67
CA LYS A 461 -8.19 -14.63 19.45
C LYS A 461 -7.28 -14.17 18.29
N ILE A 462 -7.77 -13.30 17.40
CA ILE A 462 -7.01 -12.78 16.25
C ILE A 462 -6.05 -11.70 16.77
N VAL A 463 -4.89 -12.17 17.23
CA VAL A 463 -3.80 -11.32 17.71
C VAL A 463 -2.57 -11.60 16.85
N ALA A 464 -1.80 -10.56 16.55
CA ALA A 464 -0.51 -10.73 15.89
C ALA A 464 0.54 -11.22 16.89
N ARG A 465 1.15 -12.36 16.58
CA ARG A 465 2.38 -12.84 17.21
C ARG A 465 3.60 -12.34 16.42
N GLY A 466 4.79 -12.62 16.94
CA GLY A 466 6.03 -12.42 16.20
C GLY A 466 6.06 -13.19 14.87
N SER A 467 7.07 -12.90 14.05
CA SER A 467 7.26 -13.61 12.77
C SER A 467 7.48 -15.11 12.99
N LEU A 468 6.99 -15.92 12.06
CA LEU A 468 7.21 -17.37 12.07
C LEU A 468 8.71 -17.68 12.06
N ARG A 469 9.12 -18.53 13.00
CA ARG A 469 10.47 -19.10 13.05
C ARG A 469 10.43 -20.57 12.74
N SER A 470 11.46 -21.03 12.04
CA SER A 470 11.62 -22.43 11.62
C SER A 470 12.77 -23.09 12.38
N SER A 471 12.47 -24.24 12.97
CA SER A 471 13.46 -25.11 13.61
C SER A 471 13.48 -26.45 12.89
N MET A 472 14.65 -26.86 12.41
CA MET A 472 14.86 -28.16 11.77
C MET A 472 15.63 -29.07 12.72
N SER A 473 15.19 -30.32 12.84
CA SER A 473 15.94 -31.37 13.53
C SER A 473 16.24 -32.51 12.55
N VAL A 474 17.48 -33.00 12.57
CA VAL A 474 17.92 -34.09 11.69
C VAL A 474 18.49 -35.21 12.54
N ARG A 475 17.95 -36.41 12.35
CA ARG A 475 18.38 -37.64 13.04
C ARG A 475 18.71 -38.74 12.05
N GLN A 476 19.48 -39.71 12.50
CA GLN A 476 19.71 -40.92 11.74
C GLN A 476 18.43 -41.77 11.69
N GLY A 477 17.89 -41.95 10.49
CA GLY A 477 16.74 -42.80 10.24
C GLY A 477 17.12 -44.27 10.01
N ARG A 478 16.19 -45.05 9.46
CA ARG A 478 16.41 -46.46 9.17
C ARG A 478 17.34 -46.63 7.95
N GLY A 479 18.36 -47.48 8.09
CA GLY A 479 19.31 -47.77 7.02
C GLY A 479 20.08 -46.53 6.57
N ARG A 480 19.95 -46.17 5.28
CA ARG A 480 20.63 -45.02 4.66
C ARG A 480 19.73 -43.78 4.55
N LEU A 481 18.74 -43.67 5.42
CA LEU A 481 17.82 -42.54 5.48
C LEU A 481 18.17 -41.61 6.64
N LEU A 482 17.75 -40.35 6.50
CA LEU A 482 17.83 -39.27 7.47
C LEU A 482 16.42 -38.83 7.78
N ASP A 483 16.06 -38.81 9.06
CA ASP A 483 14.77 -38.31 9.52
C ASP A 483 14.91 -36.81 9.74
N VAL A 484 14.32 -36.02 8.85
CA VAL A 484 14.29 -34.55 8.92
C VAL A 484 12.93 -34.13 9.44
N ALA A 485 12.87 -33.46 10.58
CA ALA A 485 11.64 -32.87 11.11
C ALA A 485 11.75 -31.35 11.13
N LEU A 486 10.74 -30.68 10.58
CA LEU A 486 10.61 -29.25 10.49
C LEU A 486 9.45 -28.78 11.37
N LYS A 487 9.76 -27.89 12.31
CA LYS A 487 8.76 -27.24 13.17
C LYS A 487 8.77 -25.74 12.91
N ILE A 488 7.58 -25.18 12.71
CA ILE A 488 7.39 -23.76 12.40
C ILE A 488 6.45 -23.16 13.45
N ALA A 489 6.91 -22.16 14.18
CA ALA A 489 6.19 -21.58 15.30
C ALA A 489 6.47 -20.09 15.48
N ALA A 490 5.52 -19.39 16.09
CA ALA A 490 5.68 -18.00 16.56
C ALA A 490 5.31 -17.91 18.05
N ASP A 491 6.20 -17.36 18.86
CA ASP A 491 6.05 -17.20 20.32
C ASP A 491 5.53 -18.46 21.03
N GLY A 492 6.06 -19.62 20.63
CA GLY A 492 5.73 -20.93 21.22
C GLY A 492 4.46 -21.60 20.68
N VAL A 493 3.74 -20.98 19.75
CA VAL A 493 2.56 -21.57 19.10
C VAL A 493 2.90 -22.03 17.70
N GLU A 494 2.61 -23.30 17.42
CA GLU A 494 2.89 -23.93 16.13
C GLU A 494 1.86 -23.51 15.06
N ALA A 495 2.38 -23.33 13.85
CA ALA A 495 1.59 -23.16 12.64
C ALA A 495 1.34 -24.52 11.99
N ASP A 496 0.11 -24.73 11.53
CA ASP A 496 -0.22 -25.91 10.73
C ASP A 496 0.48 -25.82 9.37
N VAL A 497 1.02 -26.95 8.92
CA VAL A 497 1.64 -27.10 7.61
C VAL A 497 0.65 -26.76 6.49
N ASP A 498 -0.61 -27.17 6.64
CA ASP A 498 -1.66 -26.85 5.67
C ASP A 498 -1.96 -25.35 5.64
N ALA A 499 -1.94 -24.69 6.79
CA ALA A 499 -2.13 -23.23 6.87
C ALA A 499 -0.98 -22.47 6.18
N ILE A 500 0.26 -22.96 6.31
CA ILE A 500 1.43 -22.39 5.62
C ILE A 500 1.32 -22.61 4.10
N ARG A 501 0.93 -23.81 3.66
CA ARG A 501 0.75 -24.12 2.24
C ARG A 501 -0.35 -23.26 1.62
N ASP A 502 -1.47 -23.12 2.30
CA ASP A 502 -2.59 -22.28 1.86
C ASP A 502 -2.18 -20.80 1.81
N ALA A 503 -1.31 -20.35 2.71
CA ALA A 503 -0.79 -18.98 2.67
C ALA A 503 0.12 -18.76 1.46
N LEU A 504 1.05 -19.68 1.21
CA LEU A 504 1.96 -19.63 0.05
C LEU A 504 1.20 -19.71 -1.28
N GLY A 505 0.23 -20.63 -1.39
CA GLY A 505 -0.61 -20.78 -2.58
C GLY A 505 -1.44 -19.54 -2.89
N ALA A 506 -1.95 -18.87 -1.85
CA ALA A 506 -2.70 -17.62 -1.97
C ALA A 506 -1.81 -16.37 -2.01
N ARG A 507 -0.46 -16.51 -1.95
CA ARG A 507 0.51 -15.41 -1.85
C ARG A 507 0.21 -14.44 -0.69
N ARG A 508 -0.23 -14.99 0.44
CA ARG A 508 -0.52 -14.25 1.68
C ARG A 508 0.76 -14.04 2.48
N ARG A 509 0.79 -12.95 3.25
CA ARG A 509 1.89 -12.67 4.20
C ARG A 509 1.61 -13.17 5.61
N TRP A 510 0.39 -13.62 5.88
CA TRP A 510 -0.03 -14.03 7.22
C TRP A 510 -0.52 -15.47 7.23
N VAL A 511 -0.20 -16.18 8.30
CA VAL A 511 -0.63 -17.56 8.56
C VAL A 511 -1.38 -17.61 9.89
N GLN A 512 -2.45 -18.40 9.96
CA GLN A 512 -3.18 -18.63 11.20
C GLN A 512 -2.54 -19.79 11.97
N LEU A 513 -2.31 -19.58 13.26
CA LEU A 513 -1.74 -20.56 14.16
C LEU A 513 -2.82 -21.44 14.78
N SER A 514 -2.39 -22.52 15.42
CA SER A 514 -3.26 -23.50 16.07
C SER A 514 -4.18 -22.93 17.18
N ASP A 515 -3.82 -21.81 17.81
CA ASP A 515 -4.64 -21.14 18.83
C ASP A 515 -5.60 -20.07 18.27
N GLY A 516 -5.60 -19.86 16.95
CA GLY A 516 -6.39 -18.84 16.26
C GLY A 516 -5.72 -17.47 16.11
N SER A 517 -4.52 -17.28 16.67
CA SER A 517 -3.70 -16.09 16.43
C SER A 517 -3.07 -16.12 15.03
N VAL A 518 -2.48 -15.00 14.61
CA VAL A 518 -1.85 -14.87 13.28
C VAL A 518 -0.38 -14.49 13.42
N ALA A 519 0.45 -15.01 12.52
CA ALA A 519 1.87 -14.70 12.45
C ALA A 519 2.27 -14.36 11.01
N GLU A 520 3.27 -13.48 10.88
CA GLU A 520 3.82 -13.12 9.57
C GLU A 520 4.69 -14.25 9.03
N LEU A 521 4.49 -14.56 7.75
CA LEU A 521 5.25 -15.52 6.98
C LEU A 521 6.57 -14.88 6.53
N GLY A 522 7.69 -15.29 7.12
CA GLY A 522 9.01 -14.81 6.72
C GLY A 522 9.51 -15.44 5.42
N ASP A 523 10.37 -14.71 4.69
CA ASP A 523 10.98 -15.16 3.42
C ASP A 523 11.72 -16.49 3.55
N LYS A 524 12.35 -16.72 4.71
CA LYS A 524 13.02 -17.97 5.05
C LYS A 524 12.07 -19.16 5.04
N VAL A 525 10.93 -19.03 5.70
CA VAL A 525 9.91 -20.08 5.77
C VAL A 525 9.32 -20.35 4.38
N ALA A 526 9.09 -19.31 3.59
CA ALA A 526 8.62 -19.45 2.21
C ALA A 526 9.66 -20.16 1.31
N SER A 527 10.94 -19.82 1.45
CA SER A 527 12.04 -20.45 0.70
C SER A 527 12.23 -21.91 1.12
N LEU A 528 12.20 -22.18 2.42
CA LEU A 528 12.27 -23.54 2.97
C LEU A 528 11.13 -24.41 2.45
N ALA A 529 9.93 -23.85 2.34
CA ALA A 529 8.77 -24.55 1.80
C ALA A 529 8.91 -24.93 0.32
N ALA A 530 9.61 -24.11 -0.46
CA ALA A 530 9.92 -24.42 -1.85
C ALA A 530 11.00 -25.51 -1.98
N SER A 531 12.00 -25.52 -1.07
CA SER A 531 13.11 -26.46 -1.10
C SER A 531 12.78 -27.85 -0.53
N LEU A 532 11.80 -27.94 0.39
CA LEU A 532 11.40 -29.19 1.07
C LEU A 532 9.88 -29.43 1.00
N PRO A 533 9.29 -29.59 -0.20
CA PRO A 533 7.85 -29.80 -0.32
C PRO A 533 7.37 -31.08 0.39
N GLU A 534 8.22 -32.10 0.50
CA GLU A 534 7.92 -33.37 1.18
C GLU A 534 7.80 -33.20 2.71
N ALA A 535 8.66 -32.41 3.34
CA ALA A 535 8.60 -32.16 4.79
C ALA A 535 7.38 -31.32 5.19
N LEU A 536 6.80 -30.62 4.22
CA LEU A 536 5.55 -29.86 4.35
C LEU A 536 4.35 -30.59 3.74
N SER A 537 4.39 -31.92 3.59
CA SER A 537 3.27 -32.67 3.02
C SER A 537 2.19 -33.01 4.05
N GLU A 538 2.53 -33.63 5.19
CA GLU A 538 1.49 -34.03 6.18
C GLU A 538 1.95 -34.04 7.66
N THR A 539 3.20 -34.40 7.98
CA THR A 539 3.62 -34.65 9.38
C THR A 539 4.66 -33.67 9.92
N GLY A 540 5.08 -32.68 9.13
CA GLY A 540 6.23 -31.84 9.46
C GLY A 540 7.55 -32.64 9.46
N SER A 541 7.60 -33.78 8.77
CA SER A 541 8.79 -34.62 8.68
C SER A 541 8.97 -35.24 7.29
N ALA A 542 10.21 -35.45 6.88
CA ALA A 542 10.59 -36.15 5.65
C ALA A 542 11.71 -37.14 5.93
N GLU A 543 11.71 -38.25 5.21
CA GLU A 543 12.84 -39.18 5.15
C GLU A 543 13.69 -38.86 3.92
N LEU A 544 14.90 -38.35 4.11
CA LEU A 544 15.83 -38.05 3.03
C LEU A 544 16.88 -39.14 2.89
N SER A 545 17.33 -39.41 1.66
CA SER A 545 18.54 -40.23 1.44
C SER A 545 19.75 -39.56 2.08
N ARG A 546 20.70 -40.34 2.62
CA ARG A 546 21.99 -39.83 3.09
C ARG A 546 22.78 -39.06 2.03
N THR A 547 22.49 -39.26 0.75
CA THR A 547 23.08 -38.43 -0.33
C THR A 547 22.70 -36.95 -0.21
N ALA A 548 21.63 -36.61 0.52
CA ALA A 548 21.20 -35.24 0.79
C ALA A 548 21.98 -34.57 1.92
N LEU A 549 23.01 -35.21 2.51
CA LEU A 549 23.84 -34.58 3.56
C LEU A 549 24.40 -33.20 3.15
N GLY A 550 24.73 -33.01 1.86
CA GLY A 550 25.15 -31.70 1.34
C GLY A 550 24.02 -30.67 1.23
N GLU A 551 22.78 -31.12 0.99
CA GLU A 551 21.61 -30.23 0.93
C GLU A 551 21.18 -29.77 2.32
N LEU A 552 21.43 -30.57 3.37
CA LEU A 552 21.09 -30.21 4.75
C LEU A 552 21.75 -28.92 5.24
N GLU A 553 22.95 -28.60 4.76
CA GLU A 553 23.61 -27.34 5.10
C GLU A 553 22.84 -26.15 4.53
N HIS A 554 22.46 -26.23 3.25
CA HIS A 554 21.64 -25.20 2.60
C HIS A 554 20.27 -25.05 3.27
N LEU A 555 19.62 -26.17 3.60
CA LEU A 555 18.36 -26.16 4.35
C LEU A 555 18.54 -25.56 5.74
N GLY A 556 19.70 -25.78 6.36
CA GLY A 556 20.07 -25.17 7.63
C GLY A 556 20.15 -23.64 7.56
N GLU A 557 20.73 -23.08 6.49
CA GLU A 557 20.78 -21.63 6.26
C GLU A 557 19.39 -20.99 6.12
N LEU A 558 18.46 -21.74 5.51
CA LEU A 558 17.06 -21.33 5.33
C LEU A 558 16.23 -21.46 6.62
N THR A 559 16.76 -22.09 7.67
CA THR A 559 16.09 -22.22 8.97
C THR A 559 16.61 -21.21 9.99
N ASP A 560 15.87 -20.99 11.08
CA ASP A 560 16.32 -20.14 12.19
C ASP A 560 17.18 -20.90 13.20
N SER A 561 16.91 -22.20 13.37
CA SER A 561 17.71 -23.08 14.20
C SER A 561 17.77 -24.50 13.64
N VAL A 562 18.93 -25.13 13.76
CA VAL A 562 19.16 -26.51 13.34
C VAL A 562 19.66 -27.33 14.51
N GLU A 563 19.01 -28.44 14.77
CA GLU A 563 19.45 -29.46 15.71
C GLU A 563 19.90 -30.71 14.95
N LEU A 564 21.19 -30.99 14.97
CA LEU A 564 21.76 -32.18 14.35
C LEU A 564 22.06 -33.22 15.41
N GLU A 565 21.67 -34.48 15.16
CA GLU A 565 22.22 -35.60 15.92
C GLU A 565 23.76 -35.62 15.78
N PRO A 566 24.52 -35.90 16.85
CA PRO A 566 25.99 -35.84 16.80
C PRO A 566 26.63 -36.64 15.66
N THR A 567 26.07 -37.82 15.36
CA THR A 567 26.50 -38.69 14.25
C THR A 567 26.32 -38.03 12.89
N VAL A 568 25.17 -37.39 12.66
CA VAL A 568 24.88 -36.64 11.44
C VAL A 568 25.80 -35.42 11.31
N GLY A 569 26.03 -34.71 12.42
CA GLY A 569 26.98 -33.60 12.47
C GLY A 569 28.40 -34.02 12.10
N GLU A 570 28.85 -35.18 12.59
CA GLU A 570 30.15 -35.76 12.21
C GLU A 570 30.22 -36.08 10.72
N TRP A 571 29.16 -36.67 10.13
CA TRP A 571 29.13 -36.95 8.69
C TRP A 571 29.19 -35.69 7.84
N ILE A 572 28.44 -34.65 8.21
CA ILE A 572 28.46 -33.36 7.51
C ILE A 572 29.87 -32.74 7.60
N HIS A 573 30.49 -32.76 8.79
CA HIS A 573 31.85 -32.25 8.97
C HIS A 573 32.87 -32.99 8.10
N ARG A 574 32.86 -34.33 8.15
CA ARG A 574 33.75 -35.17 7.34
C ARG A 574 33.58 -34.92 5.84
N LEU A 575 32.34 -34.71 5.39
CA LEU A 575 32.03 -34.40 3.99
C LEU A 575 32.53 -33.01 3.58
N ARG A 576 32.35 -31.99 4.43
CA ARG A 576 32.76 -30.61 4.18
C ARG A 576 34.28 -30.46 4.10
N GLU A 577 34.97 -31.03 5.07
CA GLU A 577 36.44 -30.96 5.14
C GLU A 577 37.11 -31.94 4.19
N LEU A 578 36.32 -32.79 3.50
CA LEU A 578 36.80 -33.87 2.66
C LEU A 578 37.93 -34.63 3.37
N GLU A 579 37.67 -35.05 4.62
CA GLU A 579 38.61 -35.78 5.48
C GLU A 579 38.86 -37.21 4.97
N VAL A 580 39.39 -37.28 3.75
CA VAL A 580 39.88 -38.47 3.10
C VAL A 580 41.22 -38.80 3.75
N ALA A 581 41.38 -40.05 4.17
CA ALA A 581 42.65 -40.52 4.71
C ALA A 581 43.78 -40.26 3.68
N ALA A 582 44.93 -39.77 4.17
CA ALA A 582 46.08 -39.50 3.32
C ALA A 582 46.56 -40.77 2.58
N GLU A 583 46.39 -41.93 3.21
CA GLU A 583 46.62 -43.24 2.62
C GLU A 583 45.42 -44.17 2.91
N PRO A 584 45.01 -45.01 1.95
CA PRO A 584 43.93 -45.97 2.16
C PRO A 584 44.35 -47.11 3.10
N GLU A 585 43.38 -47.69 3.79
CA GLU A 585 43.61 -48.93 4.52
C GLU A 585 43.74 -50.11 3.53
N MET A 586 44.91 -50.75 3.51
CA MET A 586 45.19 -51.84 2.59
C MET A 586 44.82 -53.19 3.21
N ALA A 587 43.93 -53.94 2.55
CA ALA A 587 43.61 -55.31 2.94
C ALA A 587 44.55 -56.33 2.26
N PRO A 588 44.92 -57.43 2.95
CA PRO A 588 45.72 -58.50 2.35
C PRO A 588 44.97 -59.15 1.18
N GLY A 589 45.70 -59.79 0.27
CA GLY A 589 45.10 -60.47 -0.89
C GLY A 589 44.88 -59.61 -2.14
N LEU A 590 45.27 -58.32 -2.10
CA LEU A 590 45.43 -57.50 -3.29
C LEU A 590 46.79 -57.76 -3.95
N ASN A 591 46.78 -58.40 -5.12
CA ASN A 591 47.94 -58.68 -5.95
C ASN A 591 48.19 -57.57 -6.98
N ALA A 592 48.33 -56.32 -6.51
CA ALA A 592 48.58 -55.15 -7.35
C ALA A 592 49.37 -54.07 -6.62
N ASP A 593 50.38 -53.51 -7.28
CA ASP A 593 51.05 -52.29 -6.82
C ASP A 593 50.28 -51.06 -7.35
N LEU A 594 49.41 -50.50 -6.51
CA LEU A 594 48.62 -49.33 -6.85
C LEU A 594 49.52 -48.10 -7.03
N ARG A 595 49.25 -47.32 -8.09
CA ARG A 595 49.92 -46.03 -8.31
C ARG A 595 49.46 -45.00 -7.27
N PRO A 596 50.22 -43.93 -6.99
CA PRO A 596 49.84 -42.92 -6.01
C PRO A 596 48.41 -42.37 -6.20
N TYR A 597 48.02 -42.05 -7.44
CA TYR A 597 46.66 -41.57 -7.72
C TYR A 597 45.57 -42.65 -7.50
N GLN A 598 45.90 -43.93 -7.67
CA GLN A 598 44.98 -45.05 -7.40
C GLN A 598 44.83 -45.29 -5.89
N LEU A 599 45.87 -45.02 -5.10
CA LEU A 599 45.77 -45.02 -3.64
C LEU A 599 44.85 -43.90 -3.17
N THR A 600 44.98 -42.69 -3.74
CA THR A 600 44.06 -41.57 -3.47
C THR A 600 42.62 -41.93 -3.85
N GLY A 601 42.40 -42.51 -5.03
CA GLY A 601 41.07 -42.97 -5.45
C GLY A 601 40.49 -44.05 -4.55
N LEU A 602 41.31 -45.01 -4.10
CA LEU A 602 40.89 -46.01 -3.12
C LEU A 602 40.54 -45.39 -1.76
N ALA A 603 41.34 -44.43 -1.26
CA ALA A 603 41.06 -43.74 0.00
C ALA A 603 39.73 -42.98 -0.07
N TRP A 604 39.47 -42.32 -1.20
CA TRP A 604 38.19 -41.65 -1.45
C TRP A 604 37.00 -42.63 -1.51
N LEU A 605 37.16 -43.79 -2.17
CA LEU A 605 36.14 -44.83 -2.19
C LEU A 605 35.87 -45.41 -0.79
N GLN A 606 36.90 -45.60 0.03
CA GLN A 606 36.77 -46.03 1.42
C GLN A 606 36.02 -44.99 2.25
N PHE A 607 36.41 -43.71 2.11
CA PHE A 607 35.73 -42.58 2.75
C PHE A 607 34.22 -42.57 2.44
N LEU A 608 33.84 -42.66 1.16
CA LEU A 608 32.42 -42.74 0.77
C LEU A 608 31.73 -43.95 1.40
N ALA A 609 32.39 -45.11 1.38
CA ALA A 609 31.83 -46.32 1.95
C ALA A 609 31.60 -46.20 3.46
N GLU A 610 32.49 -45.54 4.19
CA GLU A 610 32.35 -45.32 5.64
C GLU A 610 31.18 -44.40 6.00
N LEU A 611 30.92 -43.39 5.16
CA LEU A 611 29.73 -42.53 5.28
C LEU A 611 28.46 -43.19 4.71
N GLU A 612 28.57 -44.41 4.19
CA GLU A 612 27.53 -45.13 3.45
C GLU A 612 26.95 -44.34 2.26
N LEU A 613 27.82 -43.55 1.61
CA LEU A 613 27.52 -42.77 0.43
C LEU A 613 27.89 -43.52 -0.85
N GLY A 614 27.20 -43.17 -1.94
CA GLY A 614 27.62 -43.52 -3.30
C GLY A 614 28.56 -42.46 -3.88
N GLY A 615 29.17 -42.75 -5.01
CA GLY A 615 30.01 -41.78 -5.72
C GLY A 615 30.27 -42.17 -7.16
N ILE A 616 30.76 -41.21 -7.94
CA ILE A 616 31.14 -41.39 -9.34
C ILE A 616 32.66 -41.30 -9.43
N LEU A 617 33.34 -42.44 -9.63
CA LEU A 617 34.77 -42.45 -9.89
C LEU A 617 35.03 -42.09 -11.37
N ALA A 618 35.18 -40.80 -11.63
CA ALA A 618 35.26 -40.23 -12.97
C ALA A 618 36.71 -40.09 -13.51
N ASP A 619 37.62 -40.98 -13.11
CA ASP A 619 38.98 -41.01 -13.63
C ASP A 619 39.00 -41.21 -15.17
N ASP A 620 40.02 -40.68 -15.84
CA ASP A 620 40.23 -40.88 -17.27
C ASP A 620 40.33 -42.37 -17.67
N MET A 621 40.05 -42.64 -18.94
CA MET A 621 40.14 -43.99 -19.50
C MET A 621 41.56 -44.54 -19.38
N GLY A 622 41.70 -45.75 -18.85
CA GLY A 622 43.01 -46.42 -18.69
C GLY A 622 43.71 -46.20 -17.35
N LEU A 623 43.20 -45.33 -16.46
CA LEU A 623 43.75 -45.11 -15.12
C LEU A 623 43.47 -46.24 -14.10
N GLY A 624 42.85 -47.34 -14.53
CA GLY A 624 42.66 -48.52 -13.68
C GLY A 624 41.53 -48.40 -12.65
N LYS A 625 40.38 -47.82 -13.04
CA LYS A 625 39.17 -47.79 -12.20
C LYS A 625 38.78 -49.18 -11.68
N THR A 626 38.87 -50.21 -12.53
CA THR A 626 38.56 -51.59 -12.16
C THR A 626 39.42 -52.10 -11.00
N VAL A 627 40.73 -51.83 -11.00
CA VAL A 627 41.61 -52.30 -9.91
C VAL A 627 41.34 -51.53 -8.62
N GLN A 628 41.00 -50.24 -8.70
CA GLN A 628 40.57 -49.45 -7.53
C GLN A 628 39.26 -50.01 -6.93
N THR A 629 38.26 -50.31 -7.77
CA THR A 629 37.00 -50.92 -7.33
C THR A 629 37.24 -52.31 -6.72
N LEU A 630 38.07 -53.16 -7.34
CA LEU A 630 38.39 -54.49 -6.79
C LEU A 630 39.13 -54.39 -5.45
N ALA A 631 40.01 -53.41 -5.28
CA ALA A 631 40.67 -53.13 -4.00
C ALA A 631 39.66 -52.72 -2.92
N LEU A 632 38.66 -51.88 -3.26
CA LEU A 632 37.55 -51.54 -2.36
C LEU A 632 36.75 -52.79 -1.95
N LEU A 633 36.40 -53.65 -2.90
CA LEU A 633 35.66 -54.90 -2.61
C LEU A 633 36.45 -55.84 -1.72
N ASN A 634 37.76 -55.97 -1.96
CA ASN A 634 38.64 -56.77 -1.11
C ASN A 634 38.71 -56.22 0.32
N TRP A 635 38.90 -54.92 0.47
CA TRP A 635 38.89 -54.25 1.77
C TRP A 635 37.57 -54.46 2.51
N ARG A 636 36.44 -54.28 1.83
CA ARG A 636 35.11 -54.49 2.42
C ARG A 636 34.85 -55.94 2.82
N LYS A 637 35.29 -56.90 2.00
CA LYS A 637 35.19 -58.32 2.33
C LYS A 637 35.95 -58.66 3.62
N HIS A 638 37.14 -58.08 3.79
CA HIS A 638 37.93 -58.26 5.00
C HIS A 638 37.30 -57.63 6.24
N ARG A 639 36.68 -56.46 6.11
CA ARG A 639 36.08 -55.73 7.23
C ARG A 639 34.73 -56.31 7.68
N ASP A 640 33.84 -56.60 6.72
CA ASP A 640 32.44 -56.95 7.03
C ASP A 640 32.06 -58.38 6.58
N GLY A 641 33.01 -59.19 6.14
CA GLY A 641 32.77 -60.55 5.64
C GLY A 641 32.28 -60.61 4.20
N GLN A 642 31.88 -61.80 3.73
CA GLN A 642 31.43 -62.03 2.37
C GLN A 642 30.03 -61.43 2.12
N ALA A 643 29.87 -60.68 1.03
CA ALA A 643 28.57 -60.30 0.48
C ALA A 643 28.70 -60.00 -1.03
N PRO A 644 27.68 -60.30 -1.85
CA PRO A 644 27.77 -60.12 -3.29
C PRO A 644 27.74 -58.63 -3.67
N THR A 645 28.58 -58.26 -4.62
CA THR A 645 28.53 -56.98 -5.35
C THR A 645 28.04 -57.20 -6.76
N LEU A 646 27.06 -56.42 -7.22
CA LEU A 646 26.58 -56.47 -8.59
C LEU A 646 27.37 -55.50 -9.47
N VAL A 647 28.07 -56.01 -10.47
CA VAL A 647 28.74 -55.23 -11.51
C VAL A 647 27.93 -55.34 -12.79
N VAL A 648 27.49 -54.21 -13.33
CA VAL A 648 26.76 -54.12 -14.59
C VAL A 648 27.68 -53.45 -15.59
N ALA A 649 28.09 -54.17 -16.63
CA ALA A 649 29.05 -53.64 -17.59
C ALA A 649 28.62 -53.89 -19.04
N PRO A 650 29.14 -53.15 -20.04
CA PRO A 650 28.95 -53.50 -21.44
C PRO A 650 29.41 -54.92 -21.73
N THR A 651 28.72 -55.60 -22.65
CA THR A 651 28.98 -57.02 -22.98
C THR A 651 30.43 -57.32 -23.33
N SER A 652 31.12 -56.39 -24.00
CA SER A 652 32.52 -56.52 -24.39
C SER A 652 33.50 -56.55 -23.21
N VAL A 653 33.16 -55.91 -22.08
CA VAL A 653 34.05 -55.77 -20.92
C VAL A 653 33.63 -56.62 -19.72
N ALA A 654 32.42 -57.19 -19.70
CA ALA A 654 31.95 -58.06 -18.63
C ALA A 654 32.91 -59.26 -18.35
N PRO A 655 33.44 -60.00 -19.35
CA PRO A 655 34.43 -61.04 -19.08
C PRO A 655 35.76 -60.50 -18.54
N ASN A 656 36.08 -59.22 -18.80
CA ASN A 656 37.31 -58.60 -18.32
C ASN A 656 37.31 -58.40 -16.80
N TRP A 657 36.16 -58.04 -16.21
CA TRP A 657 36.00 -57.93 -14.76
C TRP A 657 36.38 -59.23 -14.03
N ILE A 658 35.95 -60.38 -14.55
CA ILE A 658 36.30 -61.70 -13.99
C ILE A 658 37.80 -61.98 -14.12
N ARG A 659 38.42 -61.65 -15.27
CA ARG A 659 39.86 -61.83 -15.46
C ARG A 659 40.68 -60.94 -14.52
N GLU A 660 40.28 -59.69 -14.36
CA GLU A 660 40.95 -58.74 -13.46
C GLU A 660 40.77 -59.10 -11.99
N ALA A 661 39.57 -59.56 -11.57
CA ALA A 661 39.36 -60.09 -10.23
C ALA A 661 40.29 -61.30 -9.96
N LYS A 662 40.36 -62.26 -10.87
CA LYS A 662 41.29 -63.41 -10.73
C LYS A 662 42.77 -63.00 -10.66
N LYS A 663 43.15 -61.91 -11.33
CA LYS A 663 44.52 -61.40 -11.37
C LYS A 663 44.87 -60.62 -10.11
N PHE A 664 44.06 -59.63 -9.77
CA PHE A 664 44.36 -58.63 -8.74
C PHE A 664 43.79 -58.98 -7.37
N THR A 665 42.67 -59.72 -7.30
CA THR A 665 42.05 -60.11 -6.03
C THR A 665 41.57 -61.57 -6.10
N PRO A 666 42.50 -62.56 -6.16
CA PRO A 666 42.11 -63.98 -6.35
C PRO A 666 41.17 -64.53 -5.28
N GLY A 667 41.12 -63.90 -4.10
CA GLY A 667 40.18 -64.22 -3.02
C GLY A 667 38.75 -63.72 -3.23
N ILE A 668 38.47 -62.94 -4.30
CA ILE A 668 37.13 -62.48 -4.69
C ILE A 668 36.54 -63.48 -5.70
N ASN A 669 35.54 -64.23 -5.26
CA ASN A 669 34.84 -65.20 -6.08
C ASN A 669 33.84 -64.48 -7.01
N GLY A 670 34.21 -64.37 -8.29
CA GLY A 670 33.42 -63.72 -9.33
C GLY A 670 32.56 -64.68 -10.15
N VAL A 671 31.26 -64.40 -10.27
CA VAL A 671 30.31 -65.12 -11.14
C VAL A 671 29.92 -64.24 -12.32
N LEU A 672 29.98 -64.78 -13.55
CA LEU A 672 29.51 -64.09 -14.75
C LEU A 672 28.16 -64.64 -15.18
N LEU A 673 27.12 -63.80 -15.11
CA LEU A 673 25.79 -64.10 -15.61
C LEU A 673 25.69 -63.72 -17.10
N HIS A 674 26.25 -64.58 -17.96
CA HIS A 674 26.22 -64.39 -19.40
C HIS A 674 26.22 -65.75 -20.13
N GLY A 675 25.67 -65.79 -21.34
CA GLY A 675 25.69 -66.98 -22.20
C GLY A 675 24.63 -68.03 -21.84
N ALA A 676 24.76 -69.23 -22.42
CA ALA A 676 23.76 -70.30 -22.27
C ALA A 676 23.66 -70.83 -20.83
N GLU A 677 24.79 -70.93 -20.12
CA GLU A 677 24.90 -71.41 -18.73
C GLU A 677 24.40 -70.40 -17.68
N ARG A 678 23.93 -69.22 -18.10
CA ARG A 678 23.51 -68.14 -17.19
C ARG A 678 22.49 -68.61 -16.15
N HIS A 679 21.54 -69.46 -16.54
CA HIS A 679 20.45 -69.89 -15.66
C HIS A 679 20.92 -70.75 -14.48
N GLU A 680 21.94 -71.58 -14.70
CA GLU A 680 22.53 -72.47 -13.70
C GLU A 680 23.38 -71.66 -12.69
N ARG A 681 24.11 -70.66 -13.18
CA ARG A 681 24.98 -69.79 -12.37
C ARG A 681 24.25 -68.87 -11.38
N TYR A 682 22.92 -68.84 -11.37
CA TYR A 682 22.15 -68.10 -10.36
C TYR A 682 22.27 -68.73 -8.96
N GLU A 683 22.50 -70.04 -8.88
CA GLU A 683 22.67 -70.74 -7.60
C GLU A 683 23.94 -70.26 -6.87
N ASP A 684 24.95 -69.84 -7.63
CA ASP A 684 26.23 -69.35 -7.11
C ASP A 684 26.18 -67.87 -6.67
N VAL A 685 25.11 -67.13 -6.96
CA VAL A 685 25.05 -65.69 -6.69
C VAL A 685 25.15 -65.41 -5.19
N GLY A 686 24.41 -66.14 -4.36
CA GLY A 686 24.36 -65.92 -2.91
C GLY A 686 25.68 -66.23 -2.19
N THR A 687 26.54 -67.07 -2.77
CA THR A 687 27.85 -67.48 -2.23
C THR A 687 29.03 -66.80 -2.92
N SER A 688 28.76 -65.87 -3.83
CA SER A 688 29.78 -65.10 -4.55
C SER A 688 30.12 -63.78 -3.84
N ASP A 689 31.30 -63.23 -4.15
CA ASP A 689 31.69 -61.88 -3.70
C ASP A 689 31.34 -60.83 -4.77
N MET A 690 31.34 -61.23 -6.05
CA MET A 690 31.08 -60.34 -7.18
C MET A 690 30.27 -61.07 -8.26
N VAL A 691 29.17 -60.46 -8.68
CA VAL A 691 28.33 -60.92 -9.79
C VAL A 691 28.48 -59.92 -10.93
N VAL A 692 28.89 -60.38 -12.10
CA VAL A 692 29.00 -59.55 -13.30
C VAL A 692 27.87 -59.89 -14.25
N THR A 693 27.14 -58.88 -14.70
CA THR A 693 26.09 -58.99 -15.72
C THR A 693 26.23 -57.86 -16.73
N THR A 694 25.34 -57.83 -17.72
CA THR A 694 25.27 -56.76 -18.72
C THR A 694 23.98 -55.98 -18.59
N TYR A 695 23.97 -54.73 -19.05
CA TYR A 695 22.78 -53.88 -19.03
C TYR A 695 21.53 -54.54 -19.64
N ALA A 696 21.69 -55.27 -20.75
CA ALA A 696 20.58 -55.96 -21.41
C ALA A 696 20.06 -57.15 -20.58
N LEU A 697 20.97 -57.91 -19.95
CA LEU A 697 20.60 -59.06 -19.13
C LEU A 697 20.01 -58.65 -17.78
N LEU A 698 20.51 -57.58 -17.16
CA LEU A 698 19.95 -57.02 -15.93
C LEU A 698 18.47 -56.72 -16.07
N ARG A 699 18.06 -56.03 -17.15
CA ARG A 699 16.64 -55.73 -17.40
C ARG A 699 15.80 -57.00 -17.54
N ARG A 700 16.35 -58.04 -18.16
CA ARG A 700 15.67 -59.31 -18.40
C ARG A 700 15.53 -60.14 -17.11
N ASP A 701 16.49 -60.03 -16.21
CA ASP A 701 16.58 -60.90 -15.02
C ASP A 701 16.35 -60.15 -13.70
N VAL A 702 15.83 -58.91 -13.77
CA VAL A 702 15.65 -58.04 -12.61
C VAL A 702 14.83 -58.70 -11.51
N ASP A 703 13.80 -59.47 -11.86
CA ASP A 703 12.96 -60.17 -10.89
C ASP A 703 13.71 -61.23 -10.07
N ARG A 704 14.81 -61.78 -10.59
CA ARG A 704 15.66 -62.72 -9.84
C ARG A 704 16.74 -62.03 -9.01
N LEU A 705 17.07 -60.78 -9.34
CA LEU A 705 18.17 -60.04 -8.73
C LEU A 705 17.71 -59.02 -7.69
N LYS A 706 16.49 -58.49 -7.80
CA LYS A 706 15.99 -57.38 -6.96
C LYS A 706 15.91 -57.70 -5.46
N ASP A 707 15.65 -58.96 -5.12
CA ASP A 707 15.48 -59.40 -3.72
C ASP A 707 16.82 -59.80 -3.07
N ILE A 708 17.91 -59.77 -3.82
CA ILE A 708 19.25 -60.11 -3.32
C ILE A 708 19.86 -58.86 -2.68
N PRO A 709 20.29 -58.92 -1.41
CA PRO A 709 20.90 -57.78 -0.72
C PRO A 709 22.36 -57.59 -1.19
N PHE A 710 22.54 -56.94 -2.33
CA PHE A 710 23.87 -56.59 -2.83
C PHE A 710 24.50 -55.50 -1.96
N ARG A 711 25.79 -55.67 -1.63
CA ARG A 711 26.56 -54.65 -0.89
C ARG A 711 26.78 -53.40 -1.72
N TYR A 712 27.18 -53.60 -2.98
CA TYR A 712 27.43 -52.55 -3.96
C TYR A 712 26.75 -52.87 -5.28
N VAL A 713 26.41 -51.81 -6.01
CA VAL A 713 26.08 -51.86 -7.43
C VAL A 713 27.07 -50.95 -8.16
N VAL A 714 27.84 -51.52 -9.08
CA VAL A 714 28.83 -50.81 -9.90
C VAL A 714 28.34 -50.79 -11.34
N LEU A 715 28.33 -49.61 -11.96
CA LEU A 715 27.77 -49.36 -13.30
C LEU A 715 28.84 -48.94 -14.32
#